data_AF-A0A1S3XZV4-F1
#
_entry.id   AF-A0A1S3XZV4-F1
#
_cell.length_a   1.000
_cell.length_b   1.000
_cell.length_c   1.000
_cell.angle_alpha   90.00
_cell.angle_beta   90.00
_cell.angle_gamma   90.00
#
_symmetry.space_group_name_H-M   'P 1'
#
loop_
_entity.id
_entity.type
_entity.pdbx_description
1 polymer ?
#
loop_
_entity_poly.entity_id
_entity_poly.type
_entity_poly.pdbx_seq_one_letter_code
_entity_poly.pdbx_strand_id
1 'polypeptide(L)'
;MEGVEMEFHLPENADVSSDDFCNTVLSQFSSPNNEHHVHICTAIGTMSQELKDQNLPLTPITYFGATCSSLQCLYTSSPEGPPSHLIDALSTILSLVLPRINKAILKQKYEYLSNLMTQLLGLKTIGIEGIIGCLKCVMHLLIVGSKGNWSDVAQLYGVFICYLTDDRQKVRKMSHSCICDVLQNFQASPMLAPLFAPASEAITNLFERSLLLAGGTTGNASERPKGAQQVLHVLDALKLCLPYMSSKYSNSTLKYFKSLLELHQPLVNRRITDGLSALCIHPTAEVSAEVLLDLLGSLATSVSANESSADTLTFTAHLLGIGMRRVYSINRQLCVVKLPMVFNSLSDVLGSEHEEAIRAALEALKSLIHECIDENLIKQGVDDIISSNTDMRKSGPTIIEKICATIESLITYHYAAVWDMSFQVVVAMFDKLGHYSSHLLKGTLQSLADMQKLPDEDFPYRRQLHECVGSAVGAMGPESFLTLLPLKLDAQDLSESNIWLFPILKQNIVGVHLSFFTNSILSMVGAMKQRSAMLESKGKIYTARTVDGIVYSLWSLLPSFCNYPVDTAESFKDLEKVLSKALREEPDVCGIICSSLQILIQQNDSISKGKVDLSDTEMSVPKKRAIARYNQQVARDNLNALSLSAPKLLSVLSGVFRKSSKDTGGSLQSTIRELAPIADKEEVRKFFMKTMRELLKVTRESGKAEKAKSSNSMQIDDSSSESSLSLKRAQLFDLAVSLLPGLDAEHTNALFGAIEPALMDDEGLIQKKAYKVLSIILRESDEFISRSTEKLLNLMIEALPANHFSAKRYRLDCLYSLIVHVTKDDPEQRRRDSITSFMTEILLALKEPNKKTRNRAYELLVQIGHACGDEERGGRKENLHQFFTMVAGGIAGDTPH
;
A
#
# COMPACT_ATOMS: atom_id res chain seq x y z
N MET A 1 27.08 9.82 -18.69
CA MET A 1 26.89 10.08 -20.13
C MET A 1 26.14 8.89 -20.69
N GLU A 2 24.83 8.94 -20.50
CA GLU A 2 23.90 7.86 -20.84
C GLU A 2 23.50 8.02 -22.30
N GLY A 3 23.85 7.02 -23.09
CA GLY A 3 23.39 6.91 -24.46
C GLY A 3 21.90 6.58 -24.43
N VAL A 4 21.11 7.40 -25.12
CA VAL A 4 19.69 7.18 -25.38
C VAL A 4 19.54 5.81 -26.04
N GLU A 5 19.06 4.83 -25.26
CA GLU A 5 18.56 3.56 -25.75
C GLU A 5 17.25 3.87 -26.51
N MET A 6 17.32 3.93 -27.84
CA MET A 6 16.12 3.83 -28.67
C MET A 6 15.67 2.37 -28.66
N GLU A 7 14.83 2.02 -27.69
CA GLU A 7 13.99 0.83 -27.76
C GLU A 7 13.09 0.94 -29.00
N PHE A 8 13.40 0.15 -30.03
CA PHE A 8 12.54 0.00 -31.19
C PHE A 8 11.40 -0.98 -30.85
N HIS A 9 10.35 -0.48 -30.18
CA HIS A 9 9.08 -1.20 -30.13
C HIS A 9 8.42 -1.15 -31.52
N LEU A 10 8.28 -2.32 -32.16
CA LEU A 10 7.45 -2.52 -33.34
C LEU A 10 5.96 -2.45 -32.92
N PRO A 11 5.15 -1.53 -33.46
CA PRO A 11 3.71 -1.59 -33.24
C PRO A 11 3.15 -2.80 -33.98
N GLU A 12 2.60 -3.77 -33.24
CA GLU A 12 1.64 -4.72 -33.81
C GLU A 12 0.41 -3.93 -34.23
N ASN A 13 0.13 -3.91 -35.52
CA ASN A 13 -1.00 -3.24 -36.18
C ASN A 13 -0.81 -1.73 -36.43
N ALA A 14 0.08 -1.37 -37.36
CA ALA A 14 -0.06 -0.12 -38.11
C ALA A 14 -0.95 -0.40 -39.34
N ASP A 15 -2.14 0.20 -39.32
CA ASP A 15 -3.04 0.29 -40.47
C ASP A 15 -2.29 0.75 -41.73
N VAL A 16 -2.68 0.18 -42.86
CA VAL A 16 -2.15 0.49 -44.20
C VAL A 16 -2.61 1.91 -44.58
N SER A 17 -1.91 2.93 -44.09
CA SER A 17 -2.03 4.30 -44.60
C SER A 17 -0.94 4.57 -45.65
N SER A 18 -1.36 5.27 -46.70
CA SER A 18 -0.63 5.67 -47.91
C SER A 18 0.55 6.63 -47.67
N ASP A 19 1.49 6.31 -46.79
CA ASP A 19 2.73 7.07 -46.62
C ASP A 19 3.90 6.39 -47.36
N ASP A 20 4.55 7.14 -48.26
CA ASP A 20 5.70 6.70 -49.06
C ASP A 20 6.82 6.18 -48.15
N PHE A 21 7.23 4.92 -48.33
CA PHE A 21 8.29 4.27 -47.56
C PHE A 21 9.58 5.11 -47.54
N CYS A 22 9.88 5.80 -48.64
CA CYS A 22 11.01 6.72 -48.73
C CYS A 22 10.91 7.84 -47.71
N ASN A 23 9.74 8.46 -47.54
CA ASN A 23 9.52 9.53 -46.56
C ASN A 23 9.68 9.04 -45.13
N THR A 24 9.29 7.79 -44.83
CA THR A 24 9.53 7.20 -43.50
C THR A 24 11.02 6.98 -43.21
N VAL A 25 11.79 6.54 -44.20
CA VAL A 25 13.25 6.35 -44.03
C VAL A 25 13.93 7.72 -43.94
N LEU A 26 13.55 8.69 -44.77
CA LEU A 26 14.12 10.03 -44.75
C LEU A 26 13.86 10.75 -43.43
N SER A 27 12.68 10.60 -42.82
CA SER A 27 12.37 11.19 -41.50
C SER A 27 13.14 10.52 -40.35
N GLN A 28 13.42 9.22 -40.46
CA GLN A 28 14.17 8.47 -39.46
C GLN A 28 15.68 8.78 -39.48
N PHE A 29 16.23 9.12 -40.66
CA PHE A 29 17.67 9.33 -40.86
C PHE A 29 18.04 10.78 -41.24
N SER A 30 17.20 11.78 -40.90
CA SER A 30 17.41 13.18 -41.32
C SER A 30 18.57 13.93 -40.66
N SER A 31 19.33 13.29 -39.77
CA SER A 31 20.39 13.97 -39.00
C SER A 31 21.65 14.20 -39.85
N PRO A 32 22.03 15.46 -40.13
CA PRO A 32 23.13 15.79 -41.05
C PRO A 32 24.53 15.52 -40.50
N ASN A 33 24.64 15.25 -39.19
CA ASN A 33 25.93 15.03 -38.51
C ASN A 33 26.44 13.58 -38.59
N ASN A 34 25.70 12.66 -39.23
CA ASN A 34 26.10 11.26 -39.38
C ASN A 34 26.27 10.90 -40.86
N GLU A 35 27.51 10.65 -41.29
CA GLU A 35 27.84 10.30 -42.68
C GLU A 35 27.05 9.08 -43.19
N HIS A 36 26.81 8.08 -42.33
CA HIS A 36 26.01 6.91 -42.68
C HIS A 36 24.54 7.26 -42.99
N HIS A 37 23.97 8.21 -42.24
CA HIS A 37 22.60 8.67 -42.46
C HIS A 37 22.48 9.44 -43.79
N VAL A 38 23.49 10.22 -44.14
CA VAL A 38 23.57 10.90 -45.44
C VAL A 38 23.63 9.87 -46.57
N HIS A 39 24.41 8.79 -46.42
CA HIS A 39 24.47 7.70 -47.40
C HIS A 39 23.14 6.94 -47.53
N ILE A 40 22.42 6.69 -46.42
CA ILE A 40 21.07 6.09 -46.45
C ILE A 40 20.08 7.00 -47.19
N CYS A 41 20.02 8.27 -46.83
CA CYS A 41 19.12 9.25 -47.45
C CYS A 41 19.40 9.41 -48.96
N THR A 42 20.68 9.38 -49.35
CA THR A 42 21.08 9.42 -50.76
C THR A 42 20.68 8.14 -51.49
N ALA A 43 20.90 6.96 -50.89
CA ALA A 43 20.56 5.68 -51.50
C ALA A 43 19.04 5.49 -51.65
N ILE A 44 18.24 5.87 -50.64
CA ILE A 44 16.78 5.77 -50.73
C ILE A 44 16.20 6.80 -51.69
N GLY A 45 16.75 8.02 -51.73
CA GLY A 45 16.34 9.06 -52.67
C GLY A 45 16.63 8.69 -54.13
N THR A 46 17.81 8.14 -54.42
CA THR A 46 18.18 7.65 -55.75
C THR A 46 17.31 6.47 -56.18
N MET A 47 17.04 5.51 -55.28
CA MET A 47 16.09 4.43 -55.56
C MET A 47 14.67 4.93 -55.81
N SER A 48 14.20 5.93 -55.06
CA SER A 48 12.87 6.52 -55.27
C SER A 48 12.76 7.20 -56.64
N GLN A 49 13.81 7.91 -57.06
CA GLN A 49 13.87 8.54 -58.37
C GLN A 49 13.89 7.50 -59.50
N GLU A 50 14.71 6.46 -59.39
CA GLU A 50 14.77 5.35 -60.35
C GLU A 50 13.42 4.64 -60.50
N LEU A 51 12.72 4.39 -59.38
CA LEU A 51 11.39 3.77 -59.40
C LEU A 51 10.34 4.68 -60.07
N LYS A 52 10.43 6.01 -59.89
CA LYS A 52 9.58 6.98 -60.57
C LYS A 52 9.86 7.02 -62.07
N ASP A 53 11.14 7.03 -62.45
CA ASP A 53 11.58 7.07 -63.85
C ASP A 53 11.16 5.78 -64.61
N GLN A 54 11.11 4.64 -63.91
CA GLN A 54 10.62 3.35 -64.44
C GLN A 54 9.09 3.16 -64.36
N ASN A 55 8.32 4.16 -63.91
CA ASN A 55 6.87 4.07 -63.66
C ASN A 55 6.44 2.91 -62.74
N LEU A 56 7.28 2.53 -61.77
CA LEU A 56 6.97 1.48 -60.79
C LEU A 56 6.28 2.07 -59.55
N PRO A 57 5.34 1.35 -58.91
CA PRO A 57 4.67 1.85 -57.71
C PRO A 57 5.65 1.92 -56.54
N LEU A 58 5.62 3.01 -55.75
CA LEU A 58 6.49 3.24 -54.59
C LEU A 58 6.03 2.43 -53.37
N THR A 59 6.12 1.11 -53.48
CA THR A 59 5.67 0.16 -52.47
C THR A 59 6.87 -0.53 -51.80
N PRO A 60 6.76 -1.01 -50.55
CA PRO A 60 7.86 -1.72 -49.89
C PRO A 60 8.44 -2.88 -50.72
N ILE A 61 7.62 -3.56 -51.53
CA ILE A 61 8.09 -4.66 -52.37
C ILE A 61 8.94 -4.21 -53.57
N THR A 62 8.69 -3.03 -54.14
CA THR A 62 9.51 -2.48 -55.24
C THR A 62 10.81 -1.91 -54.70
N TYR A 63 10.81 -1.24 -53.54
CA TYR A 63 12.03 -0.86 -52.83
C TYR A 63 12.88 -2.08 -52.43
N PHE A 64 12.25 -3.19 -52.02
CA PHE A 64 12.94 -4.45 -51.77
C PHE A 64 13.64 -5.00 -53.02
N GLY A 65 12.94 -5.05 -54.15
CA GLY A 65 13.50 -5.51 -55.43
C GLY A 65 14.65 -4.63 -55.91
N ALA A 66 14.49 -3.30 -55.82
CA ALA A 66 15.52 -2.33 -56.16
C ALA A 66 16.76 -2.47 -55.26
N THR A 67 16.57 -2.59 -53.95
CA THR A 67 17.66 -2.74 -52.98
C THR A 67 18.45 -4.03 -53.21
N CYS A 68 17.76 -5.16 -53.43
CA CYS A 68 18.42 -6.44 -53.72
C CYS A 68 19.18 -6.41 -55.04
N SER A 69 18.61 -5.80 -56.08
CA SER A 69 19.25 -5.67 -57.40
C SER A 69 20.50 -4.80 -57.32
N SER A 70 20.44 -3.67 -56.60
CA SER A 70 21.59 -2.79 -56.38
C SER A 70 22.70 -3.48 -55.58
N LEU A 71 22.36 -4.22 -54.53
CA LEU A 71 23.33 -5.02 -53.77
C LEU A 71 23.99 -6.11 -54.61
N GLN A 72 23.20 -6.82 -55.44
CA GLN A 72 23.71 -7.87 -56.31
C GLN A 72 24.61 -7.30 -57.42
N CYS A 73 24.23 -6.18 -58.04
CA CYS A 73 25.05 -5.48 -59.03
C CYS A 73 26.37 -5.01 -58.42
N LEU A 74 26.36 -4.42 -57.22
CA LEU A 74 27.59 -3.97 -56.55
C LEU A 74 28.54 -5.14 -56.25
N TYR A 75 27.99 -6.32 -55.96
CA TYR A 75 28.77 -7.53 -55.75
C TYR A 75 29.43 -8.07 -57.04
N THR A 76 28.74 -8.01 -58.19
CA THR A 76 29.25 -8.56 -59.46
C THR A 76 30.18 -7.62 -60.24
N SER A 77 30.20 -6.32 -59.92
CA SER A 77 30.73 -5.28 -60.83
C SER A 77 32.14 -4.75 -60.53
N SER A 78 32.84 -5.19 -59.48
CA SER A 78 34.15 -4.61 -59.12
C SER A 78 35.21 -5.62 -58.65
N PRO A 79 36.39 -5.70 -59.29
CA PRO A 79 37.54 -6.49 -58.81
C PRO A 79 38.29 -5.83 -57.63
N GLU A 80 38.09 -4.54 -57.35
CA GLU A 80 38.73 -3.81 -56.22
C GLU A 80 37.85 -3.76 -54.95
N GLY A 81 36.68 -4.40 -54.98
CA GLY A 81 35.72 -4.44 -53.88
C GLY A 81 34.70 -3.27 -53.93
N PRO A 82 33.43 -3.52 -53.62
CA PRO A 82 32.41 -2.47 -53.60
C PRO A 82 32.64 -1.43 -52.49
N PRO A 83 32.26 -0.15 -52.71
CA PRO A 83 32.38 0.90 -51.69
C PRO A 83 31.57 0.56 -50.44
N SER A 84 32.26 0.51 -49.28
CA SER A 84 31.70 0.06 -48.00
C SER A 84 30.46 0.85 -47.56
N HIS A 85 30.47 2.17 -47.73
CA HIS A 85 29.38 3.06 -47.33
C HIS A 85 28.07 2.82 -48.10
N LEU A 86 28.14 2.40 -49.37
CA LEU A 86 26.95 2.06 -50.16
C LEU A 86 26.37 0.71 -49.76
N ILE A 87 27.22 -0.29 -49.49
CA ILE A 87 26.78 -1.60 -48.99
C ILE A 87 26.11 -1.44 -47.62
N ASP A 88 26.71 -0.63 -46.75
CA ASP A 88 26.19 -0.38 -45.41
C ASP A 88 24.81 0.29 -45.47
N ALA A 89 24.66 1.32 -46.31
CA ALA A 89 23.40 2.03 -46.50
C ALA A 89 22.31 1.10 -47.08
N LEU A 90 22.63 0.35 -48.14
CA LEU A 90 21.68 -0.58 -48.77
C LEU A 90 21.31 -1.76 -47.85
N SER A 91 22.25 -2.27 -47.05
CA SER A 91 21.98 -3.31 -46.05
C SER A 91 21.06 -2.81 -44.93
N THR A 92 21.24 -1.55 -44.51
CA THR A 92 20.36 -0.90 -43.54
C THR A 92 18.96 -0.72 -44.11
N ILE A 93 18.83 -0.22 -45.35
CA ILE A 93 17.54 -0.08 -46.04
C ILE A 93 16.86 -1.43 -46.17
N LEU A 94 17.59 -2.48 -46.57
CA LEU A 94 17.03 -3.83 -46.68
C LEU A 94 16.45 -4.31 -45.34
N SER A 95 17.14 -4.06 -44.23
CA SER A 95 16.66 -4.43 -42.89
C SER A 95 15.37 -3.71 -42.47
N LEU A 96 15.11 -2.50 -43.00
CA LEU A 96 13.89 -1.72 -42.74
C LEU A 96 12.72 -2.13 -43.64
N VAL A 97 13.02 -2.58 -44.86
CA VAL A 97 12.01 -3.01 -45.83
C VAL A 97 11.47 -4.39 -45.48
N LEU A 98 12.35 -5.35 -45.09
CA LEU A 98 11.98 -6.75 -44.88
C LEU A 98 10.77 -6.97 -43.95
N PRO A 99 10.64 -6.31 -42.79
CA PRO A 99 9.48 -6.47 -41.91
C PRO A 99 8.15 -6.02 -42.52
N ARG A 100 8.19 -5.15 -43.54
CA ARG A 100 7.02 -4.57 -44.22
C ARG A 100 6.54 -5.41 -45.41
N ILE A 101 7.21 -6.53 -45.72
CA ILE A 101 6.85 -7.42 -46.83
C ILE A 101 6.00 -8.59 -46.33
N ASN A 102 5.04 -9.04 -47.15
CA ASN A 102 4.26 -10.23 -46.87
C ASN A 102 5.16 -11.47 -46.66
N LYS A 103 4.95 -12.17 -45.54
CA LYS A 103 5.68 -13.39 -45.14
C LYS A 103 5.71 -14.48 -46.23
N ALA A 104 4.68 -14.59 -47.06
CA ALA A 104 4.63 -15.57 -48.17
C ALA A 104 5.68 -15.29 -49.25
N ILE A 105 5.96 -14.01 -49.53
CA ILE A 105 6.92 -13.59 -50.55
C ILE A 105 8.35 -13.81 -50.05
N LEU A 106 8.59 -13.50 -48.77
CA LEU A 106 9.87 -13.78 -48.12
C LEU A 106 10.20 -15.27 -48.10
N LYS A 107 9.21 -16.15 -47.89
CA LYS A 107 9.40 -17.61 -47.98
C LYS A 107 9.80 -18.07 -49.38
N GLN A 108 9.24 -17.49 -50.43
CA GLN A 108 9.60 -17.83 -51.82
C GLN A 108 11.01 -17.38 -52.20
N LYS A 109 11.47 -16.25 -51.63
CA LYS A 109 12.80 -15.67 -51.91
C LYS A 109 13.85 -16.01 -50.85
N TYR A 110 13.55 -16.93 -49.94
CA TYR A 110 14.40 -17.26 -48.79
C TYR A 110 15.83 -17.67 -49.18
N GLU A 111 15.97 -18.60 -50.14
CA GLU A 111 17.27 -19.11 -50.58
C GLU A 111 18.14 -18.02 -51.22
N TYR A 112 17.52 -17.17 -52.07
CA TYR A 112 18.19 -16.03 -52.68
C TYR A 112 18.69 -15.05 -51.62
N LEU A 113 17.84 -14.67 -50.66
CA LEU A 113 18.20 -13.73 -49.60
C LEU A 113 19.23 -14.30 -48.63
N SER A 114 19.13 -15.59 -48.30
CA SER A 114 20.10 -16.30 -47.45
C SER A 114 21.50 -16.27 -48.07
N ASN A 115 21.59 -16.57 -49.37
CA ASN A 115 22.85 -16.54 -50.11
C ASN A 115 23.40 -15.11 -50.21
N LEU A 116 22.55 -14.13 -50.51
CA LEU A 116 22.95 -12.72 -50.58
C LEU A 116 23.50 -12.24 -49.22
N MET A 117 22.83 -12.53 -48.11
CA MET A 117 23.30 -12.13 -46.78
C MET A 117 24.62 -12.81 -46.39
N THR A 118 24.75 -14.11 -46.69
CA THR A 118 25.98 -14.85 -46.42
C THR A 118 27.16 -14.32 -47.24
N GLN A 119 26.92 -13.96 -48.51
CA GLN A 119 27.93 -13.35 -49.38
C GLN A 119 28.35 -11.97 -48.88
N LEU A 120 27.40 -11.12 -48.50
CA LEU A 120 27.68 -9.77 -47.98
C LEU A 120 28.48 -9.81 -46.67
N LEU A 121 28.13 -10.71 -45.76
CA LEU A 121 28.86 -10.89 -44.49
C LEU A 121 30.25 -11.50 -44.67
N GLY A 122 30.49 -12.20 -45.78
CA GLY A 122 31.81 -12.71 -46.17
C GLY A 122 32.76 -11.67 -46.76
N LEU A 123 32.29 -10.46 -47.05
CA LEU A 123 33.12 -9.38 -47.60
C LEU A 123 34.05 -8.80 -46.53
N LYS A 124 35.34 -8.65 -46.84
CA LYS A 124 36.30 -7.99 -45.94
C LYS A 124 36.11 -6.49 -45.81
N THR A 125 35.41 -5.88 -46.78
CA THR A 125 35.21 -4.42 -46.90
C THR A 125 33.93 -3.91 -46.26
N ILE A 126 33.05 -4.78 -45.76
CA ILE A 126 31.78 -4.37 -45.15
C ILE A 126 32.02 -3.61 -43.84
N GLY A 127 31.33 -2.48 -43.66
CA GLY A 127 31.45 -1.68 -42.46
C GLY A 127 30.57 -2.20 -41.32
N ILE A 128 30.64 -1.52 -40.17
CA ILE A 128 29.93 -1.93 -38.94
C ILE A 128 28.43 -1.89 -39.16
N GLU A 129 27.93 -0.82 -39.79
CA GLU A 129 26.49 -0.61 -39.98
C GLU A 129 25.91 -1.57 -41.03
N GLY A 130 26.70 -1.96 -42.04
CA GLY A 130 26.30 -2.98 -43.00
C GLY A 130 26.17 -4.36 -42.38
N ILE A 131 27.09 -4.75 -41.49
CA ILE A 131 26.98 -6.00 -40.74
C ILE A 131 25.73 -5.98 -39.85
N ILE A 132 25.46 -4.88 -39.16
CA ILE A 132 24.27 -4.74 -38.32
C ILE A 132 22.98 -4.88 -39.17
N GLY A 133 22.93 -4.22 -40.32
CA GLY A 133 21.82 -4.35 -41.28
C GLY A 133 21.64 -5.80 -41.74
N CYS A 134 22.72 -6.47 -42.12
CA CYS A 134 22.70 -7.88 -42.53
C CYS A 134 22.25 -8.80 -41.40
N LEU A 135 22.72 -8.62 -40.17
CA LEU A 135 22.30 -9.43 -39.01
C LEU A 135 20.79 -9.28 -38.74
N LYS A 136 20.24 -8.06 -38.84
CA LYS A 136 18.79 -7.82 -38.74
C LYS A 136 18.02 -8.52 -39.88
N CYS A 137 18.53 -8.47 -41.10
CA CYS A 137 17.94 -9.20 -42.23
C CYS A 137 17.92 -10.72 -41.97
N VAL A 138 19.03 -11.30 -41.50
CA VAL A 138 19.13 -12.72 -41.16
C VAL A 138 18.15 -13.08 -40.05
N MET A 139 18.03 -12.27 -39.00
CA MET A 139 17.04 -12.45 -37.93
C MET A 139 15.61 -12.57 -38.48
N HIS A 140 15.18 -11.63 -39.32
CA HIS A 140 13.85 -11.67 -39.94
C HIS A 140 13.66 -12.90 -40.85
N LEU A 141 14.69 -13.31 -41.58
CA LEU A 141 14.64 -14.51 -42.41
C LEU A 141 14.49 -15.79 -41.57
N LEU A 142 15.19 -15.91 -40.44
CA LEU A 142 15.07 -17.07 -39.54
C LEU A 142 13.67 -17.19 -38.94
N ILE A 143 13.07 -16.06 -38.56
CA ILE A 143 11.71 -16.00 -37.97
C ILE A 143 10.64 -16.35 -39.01
N VAL A 144 10.78 -15.89 -40.26
CA VAL A 144 9.74 -16.04 -41.30
C VAL A 144 9.90 -17.29 -42.17
N GLY A 145 11.14 -17.68 -42.46
CA GLY A 145 11.48 -18.60 -43.55
C GLY A 145 11.56 -20.09 -43.19
N SER A 146 11.53 -20.44 -41.92
CA SER A 146 11.82 -21.81 -41.48
C SER A 146 10.61 -22.76 -41.63
N LYS A 147 10.84 -23.91 -42.28
CA LYS A 147 9.85 -25.01 -42.44
C LYS A 147 9.89 -26.02 -41.28
N GLY A 148 10.57 -25.70 -40.18
CA GLY A 148 10.74 -26.56 -39.01
C GLY A 148 11.96 -27.50 -39.06
N ASN A 149 12.75 -27.52 -40.14
CA ASN A 149 13.97 -28.34 -40.24
C ASN A 149 15.24 -27.53 -39.93
N TRP A 150 16.13 -28.07 -39.07
CA TRP A 150 17.37 -27.39 -38.67
C TRP A 150 18.37 -27.19 -39.82
N SER A 151 18.45 -28.14 -40.76
CA SER A 151 19.37 -28.08 -41.92
C SER A 151 19.23 -26.80 -42.72
N ASP A 152 18.01 -26.30 -42.86
CA ASP A 152 17.67 -25.16 -43.70
C ASP A 152 18.07 -23.83 -43.04
N VAL A 153 18.30 -23.87 -41.73
CA VAL A 153 18.45 -22.72 -40.84
C VAL A 153 19.88 -22.66 -40.26
N ALA A 154 20.56 -23.81 -40.18
CA ALA A 154 21.86 -23.98 -39.52
C ALA A 154 22.95 -23.05 -40.09
N GLN A 155 22.98 -22.84 -41.40
CA GLN A 155 23.98 -21.97 -42.04
C GLN A 155 23.81 -20.51 -41.58
N LEU A 156 22.58 -19.99 -41.65
CA LEU A 156 22.26 -18.63 -41.22
C LEU A 156 22.36 -18.45 -39.70
N TYR A 157 22.00 -19.47 -38.92
CA TYR A 157 22.17 -19.44 -37.47
C TYR A 157 23.66 -19.46 -37.07
N GLY A 158 24.49 -20.21 -37.80
CA GLY A 158 25.94 -20.25 -37.63
C GLY A 158 26.61 -18.88 -37.81
N VAL A 159 26.04 -18.01 -38.65
CA VAL A 159 26.48 -16.61 -38.78
C VAL A 159 26.37 -15.87 -37.45
N PHE A 160 25.22 -15.96 -36.76
CA PHE A 160 25.06 -15.32 -35.44
C PHE A 160 26.09 -15.83 -34.44
N ILE A 161 26.25 -17.16 -34.36
CA ILE A 161 27.22 -17.82 -33.47
C ILE A 161 28.63 -17.27 -33.67
N CYS A 162 29.06 -17.02 -34.92
CA CYS A 162 30.36 -16.39 -35.20
C CYS A 162 30.46 -14.96 -34.66
N TYR A 163 29.41 -14.15 -34.81
CA TYR A 163 29.42 -12.74 -34.37
C TYR A 163 29.15 -12.56 -32.87
N LEU A 164 28.75 -13.60 -32.12
CA LEU A 164 28.62 -13.54 -30.65
C LEU A 164 29.94 -13.20 -29.96
N THR A 165 31.07 -13.61 -30.56
CA THR A 165 32.42 -13.37 -30.04
C THR A 165 33.19 -12.25 -30.75
N ASP A 166 32.53 -11.46 -31.62
CA ASP A 166 33.19 -10.38 -32.39
C ASP A 166 33.81 -9.32 -31.47
N ASP A 167 35.00 -8.83 -31.84
CA ASP A 167 35.73 -7.83 -31.07
C ASP A 167 35.01 -6.46 -31.05
N ARG A 168 34.23 -6.13 -32.09
CA ARG A 168 33.51 -4.87 -32.22
C ARG A 168 32.24 -4.91 -31.37
N GLN A 169 32.21 -4.10 -30.31
CA GLN A 169 31.13 -4.05 -29.34
C GLN A 169 29.74 -3.81 -29.96
N LYS A 170 29.62 -2.91 -30.95
CA LYS A 170 28.34 -2.61 -31.62
C LYS A 170 27.78 -3.84 -32.36
N VAL A 171 28.62 -4.51 -33.15
CA VAL A 171 28.23 -5.72 -33.91
C VAL A 171 27.85 -6.84 -32.95
N ARG A 172 28.66 -7.05 -31.90
CA ARG A 172 28.42 -8.07 -30.89
C ARG A 172 27.10 -7.86 -30.16
N LYS A 173 26.83 -6.64 -29.64
CA LYS A 173 25.56 -6.32 -28.98
C LYS A 173 24.35 -6.56 -29.89
N MET A 174 24.46 -6.19 -31.17
CA MET A 174 23.40 -6.45 -32.14
C MET A 174 23.19 -7.94 -32.39
N SER A 175 24.27 -8.72 -32.49
CA SER A 175 24.17 -10.19 -32.60
C SER A 175 23.49 -10.81 -31.37
N HIS A 176 23.85 -10.36 -30.15
CA HIS A 176 23.25 -10.82 -28.89
C HIS A 176 21.74 -10.52 -28.82
N SER A 177 21.31 -9.34 -29.27
CA SER A 177 19.88 -8.99 -29.35
C SER A 177 19.14 -9.85 -30.39
N CYS A 178 19.68 -9.93 -31.61
CA CYS A 178 19.02 -10.66 -32.70
C CYS A 178 18.86 -12.16 -32.40
N ILE A 179 19.87 -12.80 -31.78
CA ILE A 179 19.76 -14.22 -31.40
C ILE A 179 18.73 -14.42 -30.29
N CYS A 180 18.61 -13.47 -29.36
CA CYS A 180 17.59 -13.49 -28.31
C CYS A 180 16.18 -13.43 -28.92
N ASP A 181 15.94 -12.50 -29.86
CA ASP A 181 14.65 -12.37 -30.56
C ASP A 181 14.30 -13.64 -31.34
N VAL A 182 15.29 -14.28 -31.98
CA VAL A 182 15.11 -15.56 -32.69
C VAL A 182 14.71 -16.67 -31.73
N LEU A 183 15.40 -16.80 -30.57
CA LEU A 183 15.07 -17.80 -29.56
C LEU A 183 13.67 -17.60 -28.98
N GLN A 184 13.30 -16.36 -28.67
CA GLN A 184 11.96 -16.01 -28.18
C GLN A 184 10.87 -16.41 -29.17
N ASN A 185 11.08 -16.16 -30.46
CA ASN A 185 10.14 -16.57 -31.52
C ASN A 185 10.10 -18.10 -31.71
N PHE A 186 11.23 -18.79 -31.58
CA PHE A 186 11.27 -20.26 -31.63
C PHE A 186 10.56 -20.90 -30.45
N GLN A 187 10.62 -20.29 -29.26
CA GLN A 187 9.89 -20.73 -28.08
C GLN A 187 8.38 -20.46 -28.19
N ALA A 188 7.99 -19.29 -28.70
CA ALA A 188 6.59 -18.86 -28.77
C ALA A 188 5.76 -19.59 -29.84
N SER A 189 6.40 -20.10 -30.90
CA SER A 189 5.71 -20.68 -32.06
C SER A 189 5.77 -22.23 -32.07
N PRO A 190 4.64 -22.95 -31.98
CA PRO A 190 4.62 -24.42 -31.99
C PRO A 190 5.22 -25.05 -33.26
N MET A 191 5.12 -24.35 -34.40
CA MET A 191 5.70 -24.82 -35.67
C MET A 191 7.23 -24.77 -35.69
N LEU A 192 7.84 -23.95 -34.82
CA LEU A 192 9.29 -23.75 -34.75
C LEU A 192 9.94 -24.50 -33.58
N ALA A 193 9.13 -25.17 -32.75
CA ALA A 193 9.59 -25.97 -31.61
C ALA A 193 10.72 -26.98 -31.95
N PRO A 194 10.76 -27.66 -33.13
CA PRO A 194 11.87 -28.55 -33.48
C PRO A 194 13.23 -27.85 -33.64
N LEU A 195 13.24 -26.54 -33.89
CA LEU A 195 14.46 -25.74 -34.06
C LEU A 195 15.05 -25.26 -32.73
N PHE A 196 14.23 -25.27 -31.67
CA PHE A 196 14.55 -24.69 -30.37
C PHE A 196 15.72 -25.39 -29.67
N ALA A 197 15.71 -26.73 -29.65
CA ALA A 197 16.77 -27.51 -29.01
C ALA A 197 18.13 -27.40 -29.77
N PRO A 198 18.20 -27.57 -31.10
CA PRO A 198 19.44 -27.35 -31.85
C PRO A 198 19.99 -25.92 -31.77
N ALA A 199 19.12 -24.90 -31.72
CA ALA A 199 19.53 -23.51 -31.52
C ALA A 199 20.23 -23.30 -30.16
N SER A 200 19.62 -23.83 -29.10
CA SER A 200 20.19 -23.80 -27.75
C SER A 200 21.51 -24.60 -27.66
N GLU A 201 21.59 -25.72 -28.37
CA GLU A 201 22.81 -26.54 -28.46
C GLU A 201 23.98 -25.77 -29.07
N ALA A 202 23.74 -25.03 -30.16
CA ALA A 202 24.80 -24.29 -30.84
C ALA A 202 25.45 -23.21 -29.96
N ILE A 203 24.66 -22.51 -29.13
CA ILE A 203 25.18 -21.54 -28.15
C ILE A 203 25.99 -22.25 -27.07
N THR A 204 25.49 -23.39 -26.57
CA THR A 204 26.18 -24.18 -25.54
C THR A 204 27.51 -24.74 -26.06
N ASN A 205 27.54 -25.26 -27.28
CA ASN A 205 28.75 -25.77 -27.93
C ASN A 205 29.78 -24.64 -28.16
N LEU A 206 29.33 -23.42 -28.51
CA LEU A 206 30.21 -22.26 -28.59
C LEU A 206 30.81 -21.94 -27.22
N PHE A 207 30.01 -22.00 -26.17
CA PHE A 207 30.47 -21.76 -24.81
C PHE A 207 31.51 -22.80 -24.38
N GLU A 208 31.24 -24.09 -24.57
CA GLU A 208 32.17 -25.19 -24.31
C GLU A 208 33.49 -25.03 -25.06
N ARG A 209 33.42 -24.72 -26.35
CA ARG A 209 34.61 -24.47 -27.17
C ARG A 209 35.42 -23.28 -26.64
N SER A 210 34.76 -22.20 -26.23
CA SER A 210 35.41 -21.01 -25.67
C SER A 210 36.09 -21.32 -24.34
N LEU A 211 35.45 -22.15 -23.49
CA LEU A 211 36.03 -22.63 -22.23
C LEU A 211 37.28 -23.49 -22.47
N LEU A 212 37.23 -24.42 -23.42
CA LEU A 212 38.40 -25.24 -23.80
C LEU A 212 39.56 -24.37 -24.31
N LEU A 213 39.27 -23.34 -25.12
CA LEU A 213 40.28 -22.39 -25.60
C LEU A 213 40.87 -21.53 -24.47
N ALA A 214 40.08 -21.22 -23.44
CA ALA A 214 40.55 -20.48 -22.27
C ALA A 214 41.41 -21.34 -21.32
N GLY A 215 41.13 -22.64 -21.21
CA GLY A 215 41.88 -23.59 -20.38
C GLY A 215 43.15 -24.15 -21.02
N GLY A 216 43.34 -23.97 -22.34
CA GLY A 216 44.54 -24.41 -23.05
C GLY A 216 45.75 -23.50 -22.77
N THR A 217 46.87 -24.08 -22.31
CA THR A 217 48.14 -23.37 -22.12
C THR A 217 48.77 -23.00 -23.46
N THR A 218 48.46 -21.83 -24.04
CA THR A 218 49.23 -21.31 -25.17
C THR A 218 50.52 -20.68 -24.64
N GLY A 219 51.65 -21.35 -24.86
CA GLY A 219 53.00 -21.00 -24.36
C GLY A 219 53.63 -19.70 -24.89
N ASN A 220 52.84 -18.74 -25.42
CA ASN A 220 53.35 -17.46 -25.90
C ASN A 220 52.72 -16.31 -25.09
N ALA A 221 53.48 -15.76 -24.14
CA ALA A 221 53.06 -14.75 -23.16
C ALA A 221 52.76 -13.33 -23.74
N SER A 222 52.70 -13.16 -25.08
CA SER A 222 52.49 -11.85 -25.71
C SER A 222 51.10 -11.64 -26.32
N GLU A 223 50.29 -12.69 -26.48
CA GLU A 223 48.88 -12.55 -26.88
C GLU A 223 48.01 -12.73 -25.64
N ARG A 224 47.15 -11.74 -25.32
CA ARG A 224 46.08 -11.94 -24.33
C ARG A 224 45.35 -13.24 -24.64
N PRO A 225 44.93 -14.04 -23.65
CA PRO A 225 44.26 -15.31 -23.91
C PRO A 225 42.93 -15.03 -24.62
N LYS A 226 42.93 -15.10 -25.96
CA LYS A 226 41.76 -14.86 -26.83
C LYS A 226 40.55 -15.67 -26.36
N GLY A 227 40.78 -16.88 -25.84
CA GLY A 227 39.74 -17.74 -25.26
C GLY A 227 39.03 -17.13 -24.04
N ALA A 228 39.76 -16.51 -23.10
CA ALA A 228 39.14 -15.89 -21.92
C ALA A 228 38.24 -14.70 -22.27
N GLN A 229 38.64 -13.91 -23.27
CA GLN A 229 37.82 -12.81 -23.78
C GLN A 229 36.55 -13.34 -24.50
N GLN A 230 36.67 -14.43 -25.26
CA GLN A 230 35.52 -15.10 -25.88
C GLN A 230 34.53 -15.62 -24.82
N VAL A 231 35.03 -16.19 -23.72
CA VAL A 231 34.17 -16.62 -22.60
C VAL A 231 33.35 -15.44 -22.05
N LEU A 232 33.97 -14.27 -21.82
CA LEU A 232 33.24 -13.08 -21.37
C LEU A 232 32.20 -12.62 -22.39
N HIS A 233 32.52 -12.63 -23.69
CA HIS A 233 31.58 -12.26 -24.75
C HIS A 233 30.38 -13.22 -24.82
N VAL A 234 30.59 -14.52 -24.61
CA VAL A 234 29.51 -15.52 -24.58
C VAL A 234 28.68 -15.38 -23.30
N LEU A 235 29.28 -15.09 -22.16
CA LEU A 235 28.55 -14.80 -20.92
C LEU A 235 27.64 -13.57 -21.06
N ASP A 236 28.11 -12.52 -21.75
CA ASP A 236 27.28 -11.36 -22.10
C ASP A 236 26.07 -11.74 -22.98
N ALA A 237 26.25 -12.69 -23.92
CA ALA A 237 25.15 -13.19 -24.74
C ALA A 237 24.16 -14.03 -23.90
N LEU A 238 24.69 -14.90 -23.02
CA LEU A 238 23.90 -15.76 -22.15
C LEU A 238 23.02 -14.96 -21.19
N LYS A 239 23.45 -13.75 -20.78
CA LYS A 239 22.60 -12.83 -20.02
C LYS A 239 21.22 -12.60 -20.67
N LEU A 240 21.18 -12.49 -22.00
CA LEU A 240 19.95 -12.26 -22.76
C LEU A 240 19.28 -13.57 -23.18
N CYS A 241 20.08 -14.57 -23.56
CA CYS A 241 19.57 -15.78 -24.22
C CYS A 241 19.12 -16.88 -23.25
N LEU A 242 19.77 -17.00 -22.08
CA LEU A 242 19.57 -18.11 -21.15
C LEU A 242 18.10 -18.34 -20.74
N PRO A 243 17.26 -17.29 -20.52
CA PRO A 243 15.84 -17.46 -20.23
C PRO A 243 15.04 -18.15 -21.35
N TYR A 244 15.50 -18.02 -22.59
CA TYR A 244 14.85 -18.52 -23.80
C TYR A 244 15.55 -19.77 -24.36
N MET A 245 16.41 -20.44 -23.58
CA MET A 245 17.05 -21.68 -23.99
C MET A 245 16.28 -22.90 -23.48
N SER A 246 16.37 -24.02 -24.21
CA SER A 246 15.74 -25.27 -23.77
C SER A 246 16.34 -25.80 -22.47
N SER A 247 15.53 -26.42 -21.61
CA SER A 247 15.95 -26.84 -20.27
C SER A 247 17.22 -27.71 -20.26
N LYS A 248 17.37 -28.64 -21.22
CA LYS A 248 18.56 -29.52 -21.32
C LYS A 248 19.86 -28.70 -21.42
N TYR A 249 19.89 -27.73 -22.33
CA TYR A 249 21.08 -26.93 -22.62
C TYR A 249 21.28 -25.81 -21.59
N SER A 250 20.19 -25.20 -21.09
CA SER A 250 20.25 -24.28 -19.94
C SER A 250 20.90 -24.96 -18.72
N ASN A 251 20.44 -26.16 -18.35
CA ASN A 251 21.02 -26.92 -17.24
C ASN A 251 22.49 -27.30 -17.49
N SER A 252 22.90 -27.55 -18.73
CA SER A 252 24.31 -27.77 -19.08
C SER A 252 25.15 -26.53 -18.84
N THR A 253 24.69 -25.37 -19.35
CA THR A 253 25.33 -24.06 -19.12
C THR A 253 25.46 -23.73 -17.64
N LEU A 254 24.42 -24.02 -16.84
CA LEU A 254 24.45 -23.83 -15.40
C LEU A 254 25.52 -24.68 -14.69
N LYS A 255 25.76 -25.92 -15.14
CA LYS A 255 26.86 -26.75 -14.59
C LYS A 255 28.23 -26.12 -14.83
N TYR A 256 28.43 -25.51 -16.00
CA TYR A 256 29.66 -24.77 -16.30
C TYR A 256 29.78 -23.49 -15.46
N PHE A 257 28.67 -22.80 -15.17
CA PHE A 257 28.69 -21.64 -14.26
C PHE A 257 29.23 -22.04 -12.88
N LYS A 258 28.88 -23.21 -12.36
CA LYS A 258 29.43 -23.71 -11.09
C LYS A 258 30.95 -23.77 -11.11
N SER A 259 31.50 -24.41 -12.15
CA SER A 259 32.95 -24.56 -12.32
C SER A 259 33.66 -23.21 -12.48
N LEU A 260 33.01 -22.23 -13.10
CA LEU A 260 33.56 -20.88 -13.27
C LEU A 260 33.50 -20.05 -11.99
N LEU A 261 32.47 -20.22 -11.16
CA LEU A 261 32.35 -19.53 -9.87
C LEU A 261 33.47 -19.96 -8.89
N GLU A 262 33.92 -21.22 -8.98
CA GLU A 262 35.08 -21.74 -8.21
C GLU A 262 36.41 -21.02 -8.55
N LEU A 263 36.49 -20.27 -9.65
CA LEU A 263 37.68 -19.49 -10.01
C LEU A 263 37.78 -18.15 -9.25
N HIS A 264 36.71 -17.73 -8.56
CA HIS A 264 36.64 -16.48 -7.78
C HIS A 264 37.04 -15.21 -8.56
N GLN A 265 36.77 -15.15 -9.86
CA GLN A 265 37.08 -13.99 -10.70
C GLN A 265 35.91 -13.00 -10.73
N PRO A 266 36.07 -11.74 -10.27
CA PRO A 266 34.94 -10.83 -10.06
C PRO A 266 34.21 -10.45 -11.36
N LEU A 267 34.96 -10.28 -12.46
CA LEU A 267 34.38 -9.99 -13.78
C LEU A 267 33.53 -11.14 -14.31
N VAL A 268 33.94 -12.39 -14.07
CA VAL A 268 33.21 -13.59 -14.50
C VAL A 268 31.98 -13.79 -13.62
N ASN A 269 32.15 -13.70 -12.30
CA ASN A 269 31.09 -13.83 -11.33
C ASN A 269 29.95 -12.84 -11.61
N ARG A 270 30.26 -11.56 -11.90
CA ARG A 270 29.26 -10.55 -12.24
C ARG A 270 28.42 -10.93 -13.47
N ARG A 271 29.03 -11.47 -14.53
CA ARG A 271 28.29 -11.87 -15.74
C ARG A 271 27.44 -13.11 -15.51
N ILE A 272 27.93 -14.04 -14.68
CA ILE A 272 27.16 -15.21 -14.25
C ILE A 272 25.96 -14.77 -13.40
N THR A 273 26.15 -13.89 -12.41
CA THR A 273 25.05 -13.41 -11.56
C THR A 273 24.00 -12.64 -12.35
N ASP A 274 24.41 -11.83 -13.32
CA ASP A 274 23.50 -11.13 -14.23
C ASP A 274 22.64 -12.12 -15.04
N GLY A 275 23.25 -13.16 -15.61
CA GLY A 275 22.53 -14.18 -16.38
C GLY A 275 21.61 -15.04 -15.53
N LEU A 276 22.03 -15.40 -14.32
CA LEU A 276 21.17 -16.10 -13.35
C LEU A 276 20.01 -15.23 -12.89
N SER A 277 20.23 -13.93 -12.67
CA SER A 277 19.17 -13.00 -12.29
C SER A 277 18.12 -12.89 -13.39
N ALA A 278 18.53 -12.69 -14.65
CA ALA A 278 17.63 -12.70 -15.80
C ALA A 278 16.83 -14.00 -15.87
N LEU A 279 17.49 -15.15 -15.71
CA LEU A 279 16.85 -16.46 -15.71
C LEU A 279 15.77 -16.61 -14.62
N CYS A 280 15.99 -16.04 -13.44
CA CYS A 280 15.05 -16.14 -12.32
C CYS A 280 13.88 -15.14 -12.42
N ILE A 281 14.07 -14.00 -13.08
CA ILE A 281 13.03 -12.98 -13.29
C ILE A 281 12.02 -13.44 -14.36
N HIS A 282 12.47 -14.13 -15.41
CA HIS A 282 11.60 -14.55 -16.50
C HIS A 282 10.73 -15.77 -16.11
N PRO A 283 9.39 -15.65 -16.07
CA PRO A 283 8.50 -16.71 -15.56
C PRO A 283 8.44 -17.95 -16.46
N THR A 284 8.66 -17.78 -17.77
CA THR A 284 8.59 -18.82 -18.81
C THR A 284 9.87 -19.63 -18.96
N ALA A 285 10.94 -19.31 -18.22
CA ALA A 285 12.21 -20.01 -18.33
C ALA A 285 12.16 -21.41 -17.70
N GLU A 286 12.49 -22.44 -18.47
CA GLU A 286 12.50 -23.84 -18.02
C GLU A 286 13.83 -24.25 -17.40
N VAL A 287 13.89 -24.39 -16.07
CA VAL A 287 15.13 -24.67 -15.33
C VAL A 287 14.92 -25.77 -14.30
N SER A 288 15.94 -26.62 -14.12
CA SER A 288 15.94 -27.59 -13.01
C SER A 288 16.16 -26.89 -11.66
N ALA A 289 15.22 -27.09 -10.73
CA ALA A 289 15.31 -26.56 -9.38
C ALA A 289 16.57 -27.04 -8.64
N GLU A 290 17.03 -28.26 -8.90
CA GLU A 290 18.20 -28.86 -8.25
C GLU A 290 19.50 -28.16 -8.66
N VAL A 291 19.68 -27.94 -9.97
CA VAL A 291 20.89 -27.30 -10.50
C VAL A 291 20.95 -25.84 -10.09
N LEU A 292 19.81 -25.14 -10.14
CA LEU A 292 19.74 -23.74 -9.71
C LEU A 292 20.02 -23.61 -8.21
N LEU A 293 19.46 -24.49 -7.38
CA LEU A 293 19.68 -24.43 -5.93
C LEU A 293 21.12 -24.74 -5.54
N ASP A 294 21.78 -25.69 -6.22
CA ASP A 294 23.19 -26.01 -5.97
C ASP A 294 24.12 -24.83 -6.30
N LEU A 295 23.82 -24.08 -7.38
CA LEU A 295 24.52 -22.83 -7.72
C LEU A 295 24.30 -21.73 -6.69
N LEU A 296 23.05 -21.49 -6.30
CA LEU A 296 22.71 -20.50 -5.27
C LEU A 296 23.35 -20.86 -3.92
N GLY A 297 23.41 -22.15 -3.58
CA GLY A 297 24.11 -22.65 -2.40
C GLY A 297 25.61 -22.39 -2.47
N SER A 298 26.23 -22.65 -3.62
CA SER A 298 27.67 -22.37 -3.84
C SER A 298 27.99 -20.89 -3.70
N LEU A 299 27.14 -20.02 -4.26
CA LEU A 299 27.23 -18.57 -4.10
C LEU A 299 27.06 -18.16 -2.63
N ALA A 300 26.04 -18.68 -1.95
CA ALA A 300 25.79 -18.39 -0.53
C ALA A 300 26.99 -18.77 0.35
N THR A 301 27.65 -19.90 0.09
CA THR A 301 28.86 -20.32 0.83
C THR A 301 30.11 -19.51 0.48
N SER A 302 30.14 -18.85 -0.68
CA SER A 302 31.26 -18.01 -1.11
C SER A 302 31.20 -16.58 -0.58
N VAL A 303 30.06 -16.17 -0.02
CA VAL A 303 29.89 -14.86 0.61
C VAL A 303 30.72 -14.80 1.89
N SER A 304 31.64 -13.85 1.95
CA SER A 304 32.38 -13.49 3.16
C SER A 304 32.34 -11.97 3.29
N ALA A 305 31.72 -11.48 4.37
CA ALA A 305 31.52 -10.05 4.60
C ALA A 305 32.81 -9.23 4.60
N ASN A 306 33.96 -9.86 4.87
CA ASN A 306 35.25 -9.20 5.06
C ASN A 306 36.16 -9.20 3.81
N GLU A 307 35.85 -10.00 2.78
CA GLU A 307 36.77 -10.24 1.65
C GLU A 307 36.20 -9.83 0.28
N SER A 308 34.87 -9.70 0.16
CA SER A 308 34.22 -9.40 -1.13
C SER A 308 33.93 -7.91 -1.33
N SER A 309 34.00 -7.45 -2.58
CA SER A 309 33.65 -6.06 -2.94
C SER A 309 32.16 -5.74 -2.74
N ALA A 310 31.84 -4.47 -2.47
CA ALA A 310 30.48 -3.96 -2.33
C ALA A 310 29.54 -4.44 -3.46
N ASP A 311 29.96 -4.26 -4.72
CA ASP A 311 29.21 -4.72 -5.90
C ASP A 311 28.87 -6.22 -5.82
N THR A 312 29.86 -7.05 -5.50
CA THR A 312 29.69 -8.52 -5.47
C THR A 312 28.68 -8.93 -4.41
N LEU A 313 28.73 -8.30 -3.23
CA LEU A 313 27.80 -8.53 -2.15
C LEU A 313 26.37 -8.12 -2.53
N THR A 314 26.20 -6.93 -3.11
CA THR A 314 24.89 -6.41 -3.55
C THR A 314 24.23 -7.34 -4.58
N PHE A 315 24.97 -7.73 -5.63
CA PHE A 315 24.44 -8.62 -6.67
C PHE A 315 24.15 -10.02 -6.14
N THR A 316 24.99 -10.55 -5.25
CA THR A 316 24.79 -11.88 -4.67
C THR A 316 23.56 -11.89 -3.76
N ALA A 317 23.38 -10.89 -2.88
CA ALA A 317 22.21 -10.78 -2.03
C ALA A 317 20.91 -10.68 -2.84
N HIS A 318 20.90 -9.84 -3.89
CA HIS A 318 19.77 -9.72 -4.79
C HIS A 318 19.44 -11.05 -5.51
N LEU A 319 20.47 -11.74 -6.01
CA LEU A 319 20.30 -13.02 -6.69
C LEU A 319 19.82 -14.12 -5.75
N LEU A 320 20.31 -14.19 -4.51
CA LEU A 320 19.81 -15.14 -3.51
C LEU A 320 18.32 -14.92 -3.22
N GLY A 321 17.88 -13.65 -3.13
CA GLY A 321 16.47 -13.30 -2.95
C GLY A 321 15.58 -13.72 -4.12
N ILE A 322 15.93 -13.32 -5.37
CA ILE A 322 15.13 -13.67 -6.55
C ILE A 322 15.23 -15.17 -6.87
N GLY A 323 16.44 -15.72 -6.81
CA GLY A 323 16.73 -17.10 -7.15
C GLY A 323 16.01 -18.09 -6.24
N MET A 324 16.04 -17.89 -4.91
CA MET A 324 15.33 -18.78 -3.99
C MET A 324 13.81 -18.73 -4.16
N ARG A 325 13.24 -17.56 -4.47
CA ARG A 325 11.81 -17.45 -4.84
C ARG A 325 11.48 -18.24 -6.10
N ARG A 326 12.35 -18.18 -7.11
CA ARG A 326 12.18 -18.98 -8.33
C ARG A 326 12.25 -20.47 -8.03
N VAL A 327 13.25 -20.92 -7.26
CA VAL A 327 13.36 -22.34 -6.84
C VAL A 327 12.11 -22.75 -6.05
N TYR A 328 11.62 -21.92 -5.13
CA TYR A 328 10.41 -22.18 -4.35
C TYR A 328 9.17 -22.35 -5.24
N SER A 329 9.03 -21.54 -6.29
CA SER A 329 7.92 -21.65 -7.25
C SER A 329 7.91 -22.97 -8.03
N ILE A 330 9.09 -23.56 -8.26
CA ILE A 330 9.26 -24.82 -9.02
C ILE A 330 9.18 -26.03 -8.07
N ASN A 331 9.93 -26.02 -6.96
CA ASN A 331 9.97 -27.09 -5.97
C ASN A 331 10.13 -26.54 -4.54
N ARG A 332 9.02 -26.47 -3.82
CA ARG A 332 8.95 -25.96 -2.45
C ARG A 332 9.81 -26.75 -1.47
N GLN A 333 9.71 -28.07 -1.49
CA GLN A 333 10.38 -28.95 -0.50
C GLN A 333 11.90 -28.83 -0.60
N LEU A 334 12.43 -28.80 -1.82
CA LEU A 334 13.86 -28.68 -2.05
C LEU A 334 14.40 -27.31 -1.59
N CYS A 335 13.65 -26.23 -1.87
CA CYS A 335 14.01 -24.88 -1.45
C CYS A 335 14.10 -24.76 0.07
N VAL A 336 13.07 -25.27 0.78
CA VAL A 336 12.93 -25.15 2.25
C VAL A 336 14.13 -25.74 2.99
N VAL A 337 14.69 -26.86 2.51
CA VAL A 337 15.86 -27.52 3.13
C VAL A 337 17.11 -26.62 3.16
N LYS A 338 17.29 -25.77 2.14
CA LYS A 338 18.46 -24.90 2.00
C LYS A 338 18.22 -23.46 2.46
N LEU A 339 16.98 -23.07 2.80
CA LEU A 339 16.67 -21.73 3.30
C LEU A 339 17.57 -21.28 4.46
N PRO A 340 17.82 -22.07 5.52
CA PRO A 340 18.65 -21.61 6.65
C PRO A 340 20.06 -21.19 6.24
N MET A 341 20.66 -21.88 5.26
CA MET A 341 21.98 -21.53 4.73
C MET A 341 21.96 -20.17 4.03
N VAL A 342 20.93 -19.90 3.24
CA VAL A 342 20.78 -18.61 2.53
C VAL A 342 20.50 -17.48 3.51
N PHE A 343 19.67 -17.71 4.54
CA PHE A 343 19.43 -16.73 5.59
C PHE A 343 20.73 -16.34 6.31
N ASN A 344 21.57 -17.32 6.68
CA ASN A 344 22.87 -17.03 7.29
C ASN A 344 23.77 -16.21 6.36
N SER A 345 23.86 -16.57 5.09
CA SER A 345 24.65 -15.82 4.10
C SER A 345 24.16 -14.36 3.97
N LEU A 346 22.85 -14.14 3.90
CA LEU A 346 22.28 -12.79 3.86
C LEU A 346 22.49 -12.02 5.17
N SER A 347 22.47 -12.70 6.32
CA SER A 347 22.85 -12.11 7.61
C SER A 347 24.31 -11.69 7.63
N ASP A 348 25.22 -12.45 7.01
CA ASP A 348 26.62 -12.05 6.87
C ASP A 348 26.74 -10.81 5.98
N VAL A 349 26.00 -10.74 4.85
CA VAL A 349 25.97 -9.52 4.00
C VAL A 349 25.44 -8.31 4.77
N LEU A 350 24.43 -8.48 5.62
CA LEU A 350 23.86 -7.41 6.43
C LEU A 350 24.88 -6.85 7.43
N GLY A 351 25.84 -7.66 7.88
CA GLY A 351 26.93 -7.25 8.78
C GLY A 351 28.09 -6.54 8.08
N SER A 352 28.04 -6.36 6.76
CA SER A 352 29.07 -5.63 6.01
C SER A 352 28.98 -4.11 6.21
N GLU A 353 30.02 -3.37 5.82
CA GLU A 353 30.06 -1.90 5.91
C GLU A 353 29.38 -1.20 4.71
N HIS A 354 28.86 -1.94 3.74
CA HIS A 354 28.40 -1.41 2.46
C HIS A 354 26.88 -1.20 2.43
N GLU A 355 26.43 0.06 2.41
CA GLU A 355 25.00 0.44 2.48
C GLU A 355 24.13 -0.20 1.39
N GLU A 356 24.61 -0.26 0.14
CA GLU A 356 23.87 -0.89 -0.97
C GLU A 356 23.68 -2.40 -0.77
N ALA A 357 24.70 -3.08 -0.25
CA ALA A 357 24.67 -4.50 0.02
C ALA A 357 23.74 -4.82 1.21
N ILE A 358 23.81 -4.02 2.28
CA ILE A 358 22.90 -4.08 3.43
C ILE A 358 21.44 -3.97 2.96
N ARG A 359 21.14 -2.96 2.12
CA ARG A 359 19.78 -2.76 1.60
C ARG A 359 19.33 -3.91 0.71
N ALA A 360 20.21 -4.46 -0.13
CA ALA A 360 19.88 -5.63 -0.95
C ALA A 360 19.60 -6.87 -0.10
N ALA A 361 20.38 -7.10 0.96
CA ALA A 361 20.18 -8.21 1.89
C ALA A 361 18.88 -8.06 2.68
N LEU A 362 18.55 -6.86 3.14
CA LEU A 362 17.28 -6.55 3.81
C LEU A 362 16.07 -6.92 2.96
N GLU A 363 16.03 -6.44 1.71
CA GLU A 363 14.90 -6.69 0.81
C GLU A 363 14.82 -8.17 0.40
N ALA A 364 15.95 -8.85 0.24
CA ALA A 364 16.00 -10.29 0.03
C ALA A 364 15.42 -11.05 1.23
N LEU A 365 15.87 -10.76 2.45
CA LEU A 365 15.36 -11.40 3.68
C LEU A 365 13.85 -11.21 3.83
N LYS A 366 13.34 -9.97 3.69
CA LYS A 366 11.90 -9.69 3.74
C LYS A 366 11.13 -10.49 2.68
N SER A 367 11.60 -10.49 1.44
CA SER A 367 10.95 -11.22 0.34
C SER A 367 10.90 -12.73 0.61
N LEU A 368 11.99 -13.31 1.11
CA LEU A 368 12.04 -14.73 1.45
C LEU A 368 11.12 -15.09 2.62
N ILE A 369 11.05 -14.24 3.64
CA ILE A 369 10.10 -14.42 4.76
C ILE A 369 8.65 -14.43 4.23
N HIS A 370 8.31 -13.50 3.34
CA HIS A 370 6.93 -13.37 2.85
C HIS A 370 6.53 -14.48 1.89
N GLU A 371 7.43 -14.93 1.02
CA GLU A 371 7.10 -15.83 -0.09
C GLU A 371 7.52 -17.30 0.14
N CYS A 372 8.66 -17.54 0.79
CA CYS A 372 9.24 -18.89 0.91
C CYS A 372 8.91 -19.60 2.24
N ILE A 373 8.41 -18.88 3.24
CA ILE A 373 7.87 -19.46 4.47
C ILE A 373 6.36 -19.59 4.28
N ASP A 374 5.80 -20.80 4.28
CA ASP A 374 4.36 -21.02 4.21
C ASP A 374 3.76 -21.45 5.55
N GLU A 375 2.43 -21.42 5.66
CA GLU A 375 1.76 -21.86 6.89
C GLU A 375 2.03 -23.33 7.23
N ASN A 376 2.30 -24.17 6.23
CA ASN A 376 2.55 -25.59 6.44
C ASN A 376 3.89 -25.82 7.14
N LEU A 377 4.95 -25.12 6.69
CA LEU A 377 6.27 -25.16 7.33
C LEU A 377 6.20 -24.67 8.77
N ILE A 378 5.43 -23.60 9.02
CA ILE A 378 5.25 -23.05 10.38
C ILE A 378 4.52 -24.07 11.26
N LYS A 379 3.38 -24.62 10.80
CA LYS A 379 2.60 -25.60 11.56
C LYS A 379 3.40 -26.86 11.87
N GLN A 380 4.08 -27.44 10.87
CA GLN A 380 4.94 -28.62 11.07
C GLN A 380 6.03 -28.36 12.11
N GLY A 381 6.72 -27.22 12.03
CA GLY A 381 7.74 -26.88 13.01
C GLY A 381 7.19 -26.71 14.43
N VAL A 382 5.99 -26.13 14.58
CA VAL A 382 5.35 -25.94 15.88
C VAL A 382 4.79 -27.25 16.44
N ASP A 383 4.18 -28.10 15.63
CA ASP A 383 3.66 -29.41 16.04
C ASP A 383 4.80 -30.31 16.56
N ASP A 384 5.97 -30.24 15.93
CA ASP A 384 7.19 -30.92 16.40
C ASP A 384 7.70 -30.36 17.75
N ILE A 385 7.61 -29.04 17.96
CA ILE A 385 7.94 -28.41 19.26
C ILE A 385 6.96 -28.86 20.35
N ILE A 386 5.65 -28.85 20.07
CA ILE A 386 4.61 -29.16 21.06
C ILE A 386 4.65 -30.65 21.42
N SER A 387 4.77 -31.55 20.43
CA SER A 387 4.86 -32.99 20.66
C SER A 387 6.11 -33.39 21.44
N SER A 388 7.25 -32.74 21.18
CA SER A 388 8.52 -33.03 21.87
C SER A 388 8.65 -32.49 23.30
N ASN A 389 7.71 -31.66 23.77
CA ASN A 389 7.62 -31.31 25.19
C ASN A 389 7.11 -32.45 26.08
N THR A 390 6.66 -33.57 25.49
CA THR A 390 6.17 -34.75 26.24
C THR A 390 7.19 -35.90 26.35
N ASP A 391 8.26 -35.91 25.55
CA ASP A 391 9.38 -36.86 25.64
C ASP A 391 10.64 -36.22 25.02
N MET A 392 11.81 -36.38 25.68
CA MET A 392 13.14 -35.90 25.24
C MET A 392 13.29 -35.83 23.72
N ARG A 393 13.46 -34.61 23.15
CA ARG A 393 13.64 -34.35 21.71
C ARG A 393 14.63 -35.34 21.08
N LYS A 394 14.12 -36.33 20.34
CA LYS A 394 14.93 -37.25 19.54
C LYS A 394 15.40 -36.63 18.22
N SER A 395 14.80 -35.51 17.80
CA SER A 395 15.09 -34.79 16.56
C SER A 395 15.69 -33.41 16.88
N GLY A 396 16.73 -33.01 16.16
CA GLY A 396 17.37 -31.68 16.28
C GLY A 396 16.43 -30.52 15.89
N PRO A 397 16.91 -29.26 15.93
CA PRO A 397 16.09 -28.10 15.64
C PRO A 397 15.50 -28.17 14.23
N THR A 398 14.21 -27.85 14.13
CA THR A 398 13.45 -27.78 12.87
C THR A 398 14.00 -26.68 11.95
N ILE A 399 13.63 -26.73 10.67
CA ILE A 399 14.09 -25.74 9.68
C ILE A 399 13.65 -24.33 10.08
N ILE A 400 12.41 -24.16 10.55
CA ILE A 400 11.89 -22.87 10.98
C ILE A 400 12.58 -22.37 12.26
N GLU A 401 12.94 -23.25 13.20
CA GLU A 401 13.73 -22.88 14.38
C GLU A 401 15.12 -22.36 13.99
N LYS A 402 15.78 -23.00 13.00
CA LYS A 402 17.07 -22.52 12.49
C LYS A 402 16.95 -21.12 11.88
N ILE A 403 15.91 -20.88 11.08
CA ILE A 403 15.64 -19.55 10.51
C ILE A 403 15.39 -18.54 11.63
N CYS A 404 14.56 -18.87 12.63
CA CYS A 404 14.28 -17.99 13.76
C CYS A 404 15.55 -17.67 14.58
N ALA A 405 16.44 -18.64 14.77
CA ALA A 405 17.73 -18.43 15.44
C ALA A 405 18.63 -17.46 14.63
N THR A 406 18.65 -17.55 13.30
CA THR A 406 19.34 -16.58 12.45
C THR A 406 18.76 -15.18 12.61
N ILE A 407 17.43 -15.04 12.65
CA ILE A 407 16.75 -13.76 12.86
C ILE A 407 17.05 -13.18 14.26
N GLU A 408 17.09 -14.02 15.29
CA GLU A 408 17.50 -13.60 16.64
C GLU A 408 18.95 -13.09 16.67
N SER A 409 19.86 -13.73 15.91
CA SER A 409 21.26 -13.31 15.85
C SER A 409 21.45 -11.89 15.30
N LEU A 410 20.53 -11.41 14.45
CA LEU A 410 20.57 -10.05 13.88
C LEU A 410 20.38 -8.94 14.91
N ILE A 411 19.92 -9.27 16.12
CA ILE A 411 19.69 -8.33 17.21
C ILE A 411 20.92 -8.19 18.11
N THR A 412 21.92 -9.07 17.92
CA THR A 412 23.16 -9.03 18.71
C THR A 412 23.99 -7.78 18.40
N TYR A 413 24.95 -7.47 19.28
CA TYR A 413 25.80 -6.29 19.18
C TYR A 413 26.68 -6.25 17.92
N HIS A 414 26.89 -7.40 17.25
CA HIS A 414 27.59 -7.45 15.97
C HIS A 414 26.92 -6.58 14.91
N TYR A 415 25.59 -6.45 14.97
CA TYR A 415 24.77 -5.70 14.02
C TYR A 415 24.38 -4.31 14.53
N ALA A 416 25.07 -3.77 15.55
CA ALA A 416 24.70 -2.52 16.21
C ALA A 416 24.58 -1.32 15.25
N ALA A 417 25.41 -1.27 14.21
CA ALA A 417 25.37 -0.22 13.18
C ALA A 417 24.15 -0.30 12.25
N VAL A 418 23.47 -1.44 12.18
CA VAL A 418 22.36 -1.74 11.25
C VAL A 418 21.12 -2.26 11.98
N TRP A 419 20.96 -1.95 13.27
CA TRP A 419 19.83 -2.41 14.07
C TRP A 419 18.48 -1.90 13.53
N ASP A 420 18.44 -0.70 12.95
CA ASP A 420 17.25 -0.18 12.28
C ASP A 420 16.77 -1.06 11.11
N MET A 421 17.69 -1.56 10.29
CA MET A 421 17.39 -2.48 9.20
C MET A 421 17.07 -3.88 9.74
N SER A 422 17.81 -4.34 10.75
CA SER A 422 17.60 -5.64 11.40
C SER A 422 16.21 -5.74 12.04
N PHE A 423 15.75 -4.70 12.72
CA PHE A 423 14.40 -4.65 13.30
C PHE A 423 13.30 -4.77 12.25
N GLN A 424 13.49 -4.26 11.04
CA GLN A 424 12.51 -4.44 9.95
C GLN A 424 12.40 -5.89 9.51
N VAL A 425 13.50 -6.65 9.50
CA VAL A 425 13.47 -8.09 9.22
C VAL A 425 12.75 -8.84 10.34
N VAL A 426 13.00 -8.47 11.60
CA VAL A 426 12.34 -9.06 12.77
C VAL A 426 10.84 -8.78 12.75
N VAL A 427 10.42 -7.55 12.42
CA VAL A 427 9.01 -7.18 12.20
C VAL A 427 8.37 -8.05 11.12
N ALA A 428 9.03 -8.20 9.96
CA ALA A 428 8.55 -9.07 8.90
C ALA A 428 8.35 -10.52 9.37
N MET A 429 9.25 -11.03 10.22
CA MET A 429 9.15 -12.39 10.77
C MET A 429 7.99 -12.53 11.77
N PHE A 430 7.82 -11.57 12.69
CA PHE A 430 6.65 -11.55 13.58
C PHE A 430 5.35 -11.51 12.78
N ASP A 431 5.28 -10.66 11.77
CA ASP A 431 4.09 -10.53 10.93
C ASP A 431 3.81 -11.79 10.10
N LYS A 432 4.85 -12.54 9.73
CA LYS A 432 4.69 -13.80 9.00
C LYS A 432 4.24 -14.95 9.89
N LEU A 433 4.84 -15.08 11.07
CA LEU A 433 4.54 -16.16 12.01
C LEU A 433 3.19 -15.98 12.73
N GLY A 434 2.75 -14.73 12.95
CA GLY A 434 1.49 -14.45 13.65
C GLY A 434 1.48 -15.04 15.06
N HIS A 435 0.45 -15.81 15.41
CA HIS A 435 0.29 -16.38 16.75
C HIS A 435 1.38 -17.41 17.11
N TYR A 436 1.97 -18.06 16.11
CA TYR A 436 3.07 -19.01 16.30
C TYR A 436 4.38 -18.35 16.75
N SER A 437 4.48 -17.02 16.66
CA SER A 437 5.65 -16.25 17.16
C SER A 437 5.90 -16.50 18.65
N SER A 438 4.84 -16.78 19.43
CA SER A 438 4.95 -17.08 20.86
C SER A 438 5.78 -18.33 21.17
N HIS A 439 5.82 -19.30 20.25
CA HIS A 439 6.61 -20.52 20.38
C HIS A 439 8.01 -20.38 19.78
N LEU A 440 8.12 -19.71 18.63
CA LEU A 440 9.35 -19.69 17.81
C LEU A 440 10.29 -18.51 18.10
N LEU A 441 9.77 -17.35 18.53
CA LEU A 441 10.54 -16.11 18.72
C LEU A 441 10.60 -15.64 20.18
N LYS A 442 10.50 -16.58 21.13
CA LYS A 442 10.59 -16.27 22.56
C LYS A 442 11.95 -15.65 22.93
N GLY A 443 13.05 -16.21 22.42
CA GLY A 443 14.42 -15.69 22.66
C GLY A 443 14.62 -14.30 22.08
N THR A 444 14.12 -14.09 20.86
CA THR A 444 14.06 -12.78 20.19
C THR A 444 13.35 -11.73 21.04
N LEU A 445 12.16 -12.04 21.59
CA LEU A 445 11.42 -11.09 22.43
C LEU A 445 12.16 -10.76 23.74
N GLN A 446 12.83 -11.74 24.36
CA GLN A 446 13.66 -11.52 25.54
C GLN A 446 14.85 -10.61 25.22
N SER A 447 15.52 -10.85 24.10
CA SER A 447 16.62 -10.00 23.62
C SER A 447 16.17 -8.56 23.40
N LEU A 448 15.02 -8.33 22.75
CA LEU A 448 14.44 -6.98 22.59
C LEU A 448 14.13 -6.31 23.94
N ALA A 449 13.62 -7.06 24.91
CA ALA A 449 13.35 -6.54 26.25
C ALA A 449 14.64 -6.20 27.03
N ASP A 450 15.72 -6.94 26.80
CA ASP A 450 17.02 -6.65 27.40
C ASP A 450 17.69 -5.42 26.76
N MET A 451 17.54 -5.22 25.45
CA MET A 451 17.99 -3.99 24.78
C MET A 451 17.31 -2.72 25.32
N GLN A 452 16.04 -2.82 25.73
CA GLN A 452 15.32 -1.68 26.32
C GLN A 452 15.98 -1.17 27.61
N LYS A 453 16.76 -2.00 28.31
CA LYS A 453 17.47 -1.63 29.54
C LYS A 453 18.79 -0.88 29.29
N LEU A 454 19.26 -0.83 28.03
CA LEU A 454 20.46 -0.07 27.68
C LEU A 454 20.21 1.44 27.87
N PRO A 455 21.23 2.24 28.23
CA PRO A 455 21.09 3.69 28.38
C PRO A 455 20.85 4.38 27.03
N ASP A 456 20.24 5.57 27.05
CA ASP A 456 19.86 6.32 25.85
C ASP A 456 21.06 6.73 24.98
N GLU A 457 22.20 7.02 25.61
CA GLU A 457 23.45 7.38 24.92
C GLU A 457 23.99 6.25 24.04
N ASP A 458 23.73 4.99 24.45
CA ASP A 458 24.22 3.79 23.76
C ASP A 458 23.17 3.20 22.80
N PHE A 459 21.94 3.75 22.74
CA PHE A 459 20.85 3.16 21.97
C PHE A 459 19.96 4.19 21.24
N PRO A 460 20.38 4.66 20.05
CA PRO A 460 19.63 5.65 19.26
C PRO A 460 18.34 5.09 18.63
N TYR A 461 18.20 3.76 18.50
CA TYR A 461 17.11 3.10 17.78
C TYR A 461 15.92 2.71 18.66
N ARG A 462 15.69 3.42 19.78
CA ARG A 462 14.63 3.06 20.74
C ARG A 462 13.23 3.10 20.16
N ARG A 463 12.97 4.03 19.24
CA ARG A 463 11.68 4.10 18.56
C ARG A 463 11.44 2.84 17.71
N GLN A 464 12.42 2.43 16.92
CA GLN A 464 12.36 1.25 16.06
C GLN A 464 12.23 -0.04 16.89
N LEU A 465 12.90 -0.09 18.05
CA LEU A 465 12.71 -1.16 19.03
C LEU A 465 11.24 -1.25 19.49
N HIS A 466 10.64 -0.11 19.86
CA HIS A 466 9.24 -0.06 20.31
C HIS A 466 8.26 -0.45 19.20
N GLU A 467 8.54 -0.06 17.95
CA GLU A 467 7.78 -0.50 16.77
C GLU A 467 7.91 -2.02 16.55
N CYS A 468 9.10 -2.59 16.74
CA CYS A 468 9.35 -4.03 16.65
C CYS A 468 8.61 -4.82 17.73
N VAL A 469 8.68 -4.39 18.99
CA VAL A 469 7.91 -4.97 20.11
C VAL A 469 6.41 -4.80 19.86
N GLY A 470 6.00 -3.68 19.27
CA GLY A 470 4.62 -3.44 18.83
C GLY A 470 4.12 -4.46 17.81
N SER A 471 4.93 -4.75 16.78
CA SER A 471 4.64 -5.81 15.81
C SER A 471 4.52 -7.19 16.49
N ALA A 472 5.38 -7.48 17.47
CA ALA A 472 5.28 -8.71 18.25
C ALA A 472 3.92 -8.82 18.99
N VAL A 473 3.47 -7.74 19.65
CA VAL A 473 2.15 -7.67 20.30
C VAL A 473 1.02 -7.89 19.30
N GLY A 474 1.06 -7.22 18.15
CA GLY A 474 0.04 -7.37 17.09
C GLY A 474 0.04 -8.75 16.44
N ALA A 475 1.18 -9.42 16.38
CA ALA A 475 1.32 -10.75 15.81
C ALA A 475 0.79 -11.85 16.73
N MET A 476 1.25 -11.89 17.98
CA MET A 476 0.92 -12.99 18.92
C MET A 476 -0.27 -12.72 19.83
N GLY A 477 -0.71 -11.46 19.93
CA GLY A 477 -1.74 -11.01 20.86
C GLY A 477 -1.20 -10.76 22.28
N PRO A 478 -1.88 -9.92 23.07
CA PRO A 478 -1.44 -9.52 24.41
C PRO A 478 -1.42 -10.68 25.42
N GLU A 479 -2.24 -11.71 25.25
CA GLU A 479 -2.30 -12.86 26.16
C GLU A 479 -1.00 -13.69 26.12
N SER A 480 -0.62 -14.15 24.93
CA SER A 480 0.64 -14.86 24.71
C SER A 480 1.84 -13.97 25.01
N PHE A 481 1.79 -12.70 24.60
CA PHE A 481 2.86 -11.74 24.82
C PHE A 481 3.15 -11.50 26.30
N LEU A 482 2.12 -11.19 27.11
CA LEU A 482 2.28 -10.90 28.53
C LEU A 482 2.66 -12.14 29.35
N THR A 483 2.41 -13.34 28.83
CA THR A 483 2.93 -14.59 29.41
C THR A 483 4.44 -14.70 29.25
N LEU A 484 4.99 -14.24 28.12
CA LEU A 484 6.44 -14.25 27.85
C LEU A 484 7.16 -13.07 28.50
N LEU A 485 6.55 -11.88 28.42
CA LEU A 485 7.09 -10.63 28.97
C LEU A 485 6.03 -9.97 29.89
N PRO A 486 5.96 -10.38 31.18
CA PRO A 486 4.96 -9.85 32.10
C PRO A 486 5.25 -8.40 32.51
N LEU A 487 4.21 -7.66 32.87
CA LEU A 487 4.31 -6.27 33.37
C LEU A 487 5.01 -6.17 34.73
N LYS A 488 5.05 -7.26 35.52
CA LYS A 488 5.64 -7.34 36.87
C LYS A 488 5.09 -6.29 37.86
N LEU A 489 3.78 -6.06 37.86
CA LEU A 489 3.13 -5.06 38.71
C LEU A 489 3.11 -5.43 40.20
N ASP A 490 3.28 -6.71 40.53
CA ASP A 490 3.29 -7.21 41.91
C ASP A 490 4.65 -7.03 42.61
N ALA A 491 5.69 -6.58 41.90
CA ALA A 491 7.01 -6.34 42.47
C ALA A 491 6.96 -5.28 43.58
N GLN A 492 7.77 -5.46 44.64
CA GLN A 492 7.84 -4.50 45.74
C GLN A 492 8.39 -3.15 45.26
N ASP A 493 9.37 -3.19 44.35
CA ASP A 493 9.87 -2.03 43.63
C ASP A 493 9.15 -1.88 42.28
N LEU A 494 8.57 -0.72 42.05
CA LEU A 494 7.92 -0.40 40.77
C LEU A 494 8.95 -0.10 39.67
N SER A 495 10.23 0.12 40.00
CA SER A 495 11.29 0.29 39.00
C SER A 495 11.53 -0.98 38.16
N GLU A 496 11.22 -2.15 38.70
CA GLU A 496 11.32 -3.45 38.03
C GLU A 496 10.13 -3.76 37.11
N SER A 497 9.08 -2.92 37.16
CA SER A 497 7.88 -3.10 36.36
C SER A 497 8.05 -2.56 34.94
N ASN A 498 7.56 -3.31 33.96
CA ASN A 498 7.69 -2.98 32.55
C ASN A 498 6.66 -1.92 32.10
N ILE A 499 6.62 -0.76 32.76
CA ILE A 499 5.66 0.33 32.49
C ILE A 499 5.82 0.88 31.07
N TRP A 500 7.02 0.81 30.51
CA TRP A 500 7.32 1.20 29.13
C TRP A 500 6.50 0.43 28.08
N LEU A 501 5.91 -0.73 28.44
CA LEU A 501 5.02 -1.49 27.55
C LEU A 501 3.64 -0.85 27.39
N PHE A 502 3.16 0.00 28.31
CA PHE A 502 1.80 0.55 28.24
C PHE A 502 1.52 1.33 26.94
N PRO A 503 2.38 2.28 26.50
CA PRO A 503 2.18 2.97 25.23
C PRO A 503 2.18 2.00 24.03
N ILE A 504 3.04 0.98 24.05
CA ILE A 504 3.18 -0.01 22.96
C ILE A 504 1.92 -0.88 22.88
N LEU A 505 1.45 -1.41 24.01
CA LEU A 505 0.22 -2.18 24.10
C LEU A 505 -0.97 -1.35 23.62
N LYS A 506 -1.06 -0.09 24.06
CA LYS A 506 -2.15 0.82 23.67
C LYS A 506 -2.22 1.03 22.15
N GLN A 507 -1.09 1.08 21.46
CA GLN A 507 -1.06 1.34 20.01
C GLN A 507 -1.24 0.07 19.16
N ASN A 508 -0.80 -1.08 19.64
CA ASN A 508 -0.64 -2.28 18.81
C ASN A 508 -1.63 -3.42 19.09
N ILE A 509 -2.45 -3.32 20.15
CA ILE A 509 -3.50 -4.31 20.42
C ILE A 509 -4.63 -4.17 19.38
N VAL A 510 -4.87 -5.24 18.62
CA VAL A 510 -5.94 -5.38 17.63
C VAL A 510 -6.34 -6.85 17.53
N GLY A 511 -7.62 -7.17 17.35
CA GLY A 511 -8.01 -8.56 17.02
C GLY A 511 -8.02 -9.54 18.20
N VAL A 512 -8.29 -9.06 19.42
CA VAL A 512 -8.07 -9.79 20.67
C VAL A 512 -9.36 -10.23 21.37
N HIS A 513 -9.25 -11.06 22.41
CA HIS A 513 -10.39 -11.45 23.24
C HIS A 513 -10.67 -10.41 24.34
N LEU A 514 -11.89 -9.88 24.40
CA LEU A 514 -12.38 -8.99 25.47
C LEU A 514 -12.45 -9.69 26.82
N SER A 515 -12.67 -11.01 26.83
CA SER A 515 -12.60 -11.81 28.05
C SER A 515 -11.24 -11.71 28.75
N PHE A 516 -10.13 -11.58 28.01
CA PHE A 516 -8.81 -11.37 28.60
C PHE A 516 -8.71 -10.03 29.35
N PHE A 517 -9.30 -8.96 28.82
CA PHE A 517 -9.36 -7.69 29.55
C PHE A 517 -10.14 -7.86 30.85
N THR A 518 -11.27 -8.57 30.79
CA THR A 518 -12.16 -8.76 31.95
C THR A 518 -11.53 -9.64 33.04
N ASN A 519 -10.82 -10.70 32.65
CA ASN A 519 -10.27 -11.69 33.58
C ASN A 519 -8.89 -11.29 34.11
N SER A 520 -8.01 -10.79 33.24
CA SER A 520 -6.60 -10.54 33.58
C SER A 520 -6.34 -9.06 33.88
N ILE A 521 -6.69 -8.15 32.96
CA ILE A 521 -6.38 -6.72 33.11
C ILE A 521 -7.15 -6.10 34.27
N LEU A 522 -8.46 -6.38 34.39
CA LEU A 522 -9.26 -5.87 35.51
C LEU A 522 -8.86 -6.45 36.87
N SER A 523 -8.38 -7.71 36.91
CA SER A 523 -7.81 -8.27 38.13
C SER A 523 -6.59 -7.46 38.59
N MET A 524 -5.70 -7.13 37.65
CA MET A 524 -4.55 -6.24 37.94
C MET A 524 -5.00 -4.84 38.39
N VAL A 525 -6.04 -4.27 37.78
CA VAL A 525 -6.64 -2.99 38.24
C VAL A 525 -7.11 -3.10 39.69
N GLY A 526 -7.80 -4.18 40.04
CA GLY A 526 -8.27 -4.42 41.41
C GLY A 526 -7.13 -4.53 42.43
N ALA A 527 -6.10 -5.32 42.10
CA ALA A 527 -4.91 -5.50 42.93
C ALA A 527 -4.15 -4.16 43.14
N MET A 528 -3.95 -3.39 42.07
CA MET A 528 -3.27 -2.10 42.15
C MET A 528 -4.08 -1.06 42.94
N LYS A 529 -5.41 -1.03 42.83
CA LYS A 529 -6.25 -0.17 43.67
C LYS A 529 -6.13 -0.51 45.15
N GLN A 530 -6.15 -1.80 45.51
CA GLN A 530 -5.93 -2.22 46.89
C GLN A 530 -4.55 -1.81 47.40
N ARG A 531 -3.51 -1.98 46.57
CA ARG A 531 -2.15 -1.54 46.88
C ARG A 531 -2.06 -0.03 47.10
N SER A 532 -2.72 0.77 46.25
CA SER A 532 -2.79 2.23 46.40
C SER A 532 -3.42 2.62 47.75
N ALA A 533 -4.59 2.07 48.08
CA ALA A 533 -5.26 2.32 49.36
C ALA A 533 -4.40 1.93 50.58
N MET A 534 -3.67 0.80 50.50
CA MET A 534 -2.72 0.41 51.55
C MET A 534 -1.57 1.40 51.70
N LEU A 535 -1.03 1.94 50.60
CA LEU A 535 0.05 2.93 50.63
C LEU A 535 -0.42 4.27 51.20
N GLU A 536 -1.65 4.69 50.88
CA GLU A 536 -2.28 5.87 51.48
C GLU A 536 -2.43 5.71 52.99
N SER A 537 -2.90 4.55 53.46
CA SER A 537 -3.03 4.25 54.90
C SER A 537 -1.67 4.27 55.64
N LYS A 538 -0.57 4.00 54.93
CA LYS A 538 0.80 4.05 55.44
C LYS A 538 1.46 5.43 55.29
N GLY A 539 0.73 6.46 54.86
CA GLY A 539 1.23 7.82 54.66
C GLY A 539 2.11 8.03 53.43
N LYS A 540 2.25 7.02 52.55
CA LYS A 540 3.09 7.09 51.34
C LYS A 540 2.29 7.60 50.13
N ILE A 541 1.81 8.83 50.22
CA ILE A 541 0.88 9.44 49.24
C ILE A 541 1.49 9.52 47.83
N TYR A 542 2.77 9.86 47.69
CA TYR A 542 3.42 9.98 46.38
C TYR A 542 3.42 8.64 45.62
N THR A 543 3.81 7.55 46.28
CA THR A 543 3.82 6.22 45.66
C THR A 543 2.41 5.69 45.40
N ALA A 544 1.42 6.06 46.23
CA ALA A 544 0.02 5.73 45.97
C ALA A 544 -0.45 6.38 44.66
N ARG A 545 -0.17 7.67 44.45
CA ARG A 545 -0.47 8.37 43.19
C ARG A 545 0.21 7.75 41.97
N THR A 546 1.44 7.26 42.10
CA THR A 546 2.11 6.52 41.02
C THR A 546 1.34 5.23 40.66
N VAL A 547 0.88 4.50 41.67
CA VAL A 547 0.04 3.29 41.47
C VAL A 547 -1.31 3.65 40.85
N ASP A 548 -1.92 4.77 41.22
CA ASP A 548 -3.14 5.27 40.57
C ASP A 548 -2.92 5.62 39.09
N GLY A 549 -1.72 6.15 38.76
CA GLY A 549 -1.30 6.34 37.37
C GLY A 549 -1.21 5.02 36.57
N ILE A 550 -0.78 3.93 37.21
CA ILE A 550 -0.77 2.58 36.61
C ILE A 550 -2.20 2.07 36.43
N VAL A 551 -3.09 2.29 37.40
CA VAL A 551 -4.52 1.96 37.30
C VAL A 551 -5.16 2.66 36.09
N TYR A 552 -4.89 3.97 35.92
CA TYR A 552 -5.36 4.72 34.75
C TYR A 552 -4.76 4.15 33.45
N SER A 553 -3.47 3.81 33.45
CA SER A 553 -2.79 3.25 32.28
C SER A 553 -3.39 1.90 31.86
N LEU A 554 -3.71 1.02 32.80
CA LEU A 554 -4.42 -0.25 32.56
C LEU A 554 -5.80 -0.02 31.94
N TRP A 555 -6.58 0.93 32.49
CA TRP A 555 -7.86 1.30 31.89
C TRP A 555 -7.69 1.86 30.48
N SER A 556 -6.64 2.65 30.24
CA SER A 556 -6.39 3.28 28.93
C SER A 556 -6.11 2.29 27.80
N LEU A 557 -5.89 1.00 28.11
CA LEU A 557 -5.78 -0.07 27.13
C LEU A 557 -7.15 -0.53 26.58
N LEU A 558 -8.25 -0.30 27.32
CA LEU A 558 -9.59 -0.78 26.95
C LEU A 558 -10.02 -0.40 25.53
N PRO A 559 -9.83 0.85 25.03
CA PRO A 559 -10.18 1.20 23.66
C PRO A 559 -9.48 0.34 22.61
N SER A 560 -8.22 -0.04 22.88
CA SER A 560 -7.43 -0.90 22.00
C SER A 560 -7.92 -2.35 22.03
N PHE A 561 -8.34 -2.86 23.19
CA PHE A 561 -9.03 -4.16 23.29
C PHE A 561 -10.36 -4.17 22.54
N CYS A 562 -11.02 -3.02 22.42
CA CYS A 562 -12.24 -2.86 21.62
C CYS A 562 -12.00 -2.77 20.09
N ASN A 563 -10.75 -2.75 19.63
CA ASN A 563 -10.40 -2.68 18.21
C ASN A 563 -10.44 -4.07 17.54
N TYR A 564 -11.52 -4.34 16.80
CA TYR A 564 -11.85 -5.64 16.18
C TYR A 564 -11.73 -6.90 17.10
N PRO A 565 -12.32 -6.93 18.32
CA PRO A 565 -12.29 -8.09 19.21
C PRO A 565 -13.05 -9.34 18.75
N VAL A 566 -12.48 -10.52 18.97
CA VAL A 566 -13.00 -11.79 18.42
C VAL A 566 -14.28 -12.30 19.11
N ASP A 567 -14.49 -11.98 20.40
CA ASP A 567 -15.50 -12.60 21.27
C ASP A 567 -16.54 -11.61 21.82
N THR A 568 -16.83 -10.51 21.10
CA THR A 568 -17.74 -9.45 21.61
C THR A 568 -19.12 -10.00 21.96
N ALA A 569 -19.71 -10.82 21.10
CA ALA A 569 -21.06 -11.37 21.33
C ALA A 569 -21.17 -12.18 22.64
N GLU A 570 -20.10 -12.87 23.03
CA GLU A 570 -20.05 -13.75 24.20
C GLU A 570 -19.64 -12.99 25.47
N SER A 571 -18.59 -12.19 25.38
CA SER A 571 -17.90 -11.60 26.53
C SER A 571 -18.44 -10.22 26.95
N PHE A 572 -19.17 -9.50 26.08
CA PHE A 572 -19.56 -8.12 26.35
C PHE A 572 -20.50 -7.98 27.56
N LYS A 573 -21.35 -8.98 27.84
CA LYS A 573 -22.30 -8.93 28.96
C LYS A 573 -21.61 -8.86 30.32
N ASP A 574 -20.47 -9.51 30.48
CA ASP A 574 -19.71 -9.46 31.73
C ASP A 574 -18.90 -8.17 31.84
N LEU A 575 -18.33 -7.72 30.72
CA LEU A 575 -17.69 -6.42 30.63
C LEU A 575 -18.68 -5.28 30.96
N GLU A 576 -19.92 -5.33 30.45
CA GLU A 576 -20.97 -4.35 30.71
C GLU A 576 -21.19 -4.11 32.20
N LYS A 577 -21.22 -5.17 33.02
CA LYS A 577 -21.43 -5.06 34.47
C LYS A 577 -20.32 -4.23 35.12
N VAL A 578 -19.07 -4.47 34.72
CA VAL A 578 -17.91 -3.73 35.22
C VAL A 578 -17.95 -2.29 34.73
N LEU A 579 -18.16 -2.06 33.43
CA LEU A 579 -18.22 -0.73 32.85
C LEU A 579 -19.32 0.11 33.51
N SER A 580 -20.51 -0.47 33.69
CA SER A 580 -21.63 0.17 34.39
C SER A 580 -21.28 0.58 35.82
N LYS A 581 -20.50 -0.23 36.55
CA LYS A 581 -20.02 0.10 37.89
C LYS A 581 -18.99 1.23 37.85
N ALA A 582 -17.95 1.08 37.02
CA ALA A 582 -16.89 2.05 36.86
C ALA A 582 -17.41 3.44 36.43
N LEU A 583 -18.38 3.50 35.49
CA LEU A 583 -19.02 4.75 35.09
C LEU A 583 -19.68 5.53 36.23
N ARG A 584 -20.15 4.84 37.29
CA ARG A 584 -20.78 5.49 38.45
C ARG A 584 -19.78 5.89 39.52
N GLU A 585 -18.74 5.09 39.69
CA GLU A 585 -17.80 5.20 40.82
C GLU A 585 -16.51 5.94 40.45
N GLU A 586 -16.12 5.96 39.18
CA GLU A 586 -14.81 6.42 38.70
C GLU A 586 -14.96 7.44 37.54
N PRO A 587 -14.98 8.76 37.82
CA PRO A 587 -15.17 9.78 36.78
C PRO A 587 -14.01 9.84 35.78
N ASP A 588 -12.77 9.55 36.21
CA ASP A 588 -11.55 9.71 35.41
C ASP A 588 -11.49 8.74 34.21
N VAL A 589 -12.10 7.57 34.34
CA VAL A 589 -12.13 6.55 33.27
C VAL A 589 -13.33 6.68 32.34
N CYS A 590 -14.27 7.60 32.65
CA CYS A 590 -15.51 7.77 31.90
C CYS A 590 -15.26 8.03 30.40
N GLY A 591 -14.29 8.89 30.07
CA GLY A 591 -13.91 9.17 28.69
C GLY A 591 -13.34 7.94 27.95
N ILE A 592 -12.57 7.11 28.66
CA ILE A 592 -12.00 5.87 28.14
C ILE A 592 -13.11 4.87 27.81
N ILE A 593 -14.05 4.67 28.73
CA ILE A 593 -15.19 3.77 28.54
C ILE A 593 -16.06 4.24 27.37
N CYS A 594 -16.34 5.54 27.29
CA CYS A 594 -17.08 6.14 26.18
C CYS A 594 -16.40 5.86 24.84
N SER A 595 -15.10 6.14 24.72
CA SER A 595 -14.33 5.86 23.50
C SER A 595 -14.34 4.38 23.13
N SER A 596 -14.25 3.48 24.12
CA SER A 596 -14.25 2.04 23.93
C SER A 596 -15.59 1.53 23.37
N LEU A 597 -16.70 2.04 23.89
CA LEU A 597 -18.04 1.72 23.39
C LEU A 597 -18.25 2.26 21.96
N GLN A 598 -17.78 3.47 21.69
CA GLN A 598 -17.89 4.08 20.35
C GLN A 598 -17.14 3.25 19.30
N ILE A 599 -15.90 2.82 19.59
CA ILE A 599 -15.13 1.95 18.69
C ILE A 599 -15.90 0.67 18.38
N LEU A 600 -16.45 -0.01 19.40
CA LEU A 600 -17.23 -1.24 19.21
C LEU A 600 -18.45 -1.01 18.31
N ILE A 601 -19.20 0.08 18.52
CA ILE A 601 -20.42 0.35 17.76
C ILE A 601 -20.08 0.74 16.33
N GLN A 602 -19.19 1.73 16.14
CA GLN A 602 -18.86 2.29 14.82
C GLN A 602 -18.25 1.23 13.89
N GLN A 603 -17.33 0.40 14.38
CA GLN A 603 -16.66 -0.60 13.54
C GLN A 603 -17.63 -1.69 13.07
N ASN A 604 -18.49 -2.19 13.97
CA ASN A 604 -19.46 -3.23 13.63
C ASN A 604 -20.56 -2.66 12.71
N ASP A 605 -21.02 -1.43 12.94
CA ASP A 605 -21.98 -0.75 12.07
C ASP A 605 -21.42 -0.53 10.65
N SER A 606 -20.16 -0.11 10.55
CA SER A 606 -19.48 0.11 9.27
C SER A 606 -19.35 -1.17 8.45
N ILE A 607 -18.98 -2.29 9.09
CA ILE A 607 -18.87 -3.61 8.46
C ILE A 607 -20.25 -4.15 8.07
N SER A 608 -21.25 -4.02 8.96
CA SER A 608 -22.63 -4.46 8.70
C SER A 608 -23.24 -3.75 7.49
N LYS A 609 -22.93 -2.45 7.31
CA LYS A 609 -23.38 -1.62 6.18
C LYS A 609 -22.52 -1.75 4.91
N GLY A 610 -21.47 -2.58 4.93
CA GLY A 610 -20.58 -2.76 3.79
C GLY A 610 -19.76 -1.52 3.40
N LYS A 611 -19.54 -0.58 4.33
CA LYS A 611 -18.83 0.69 4.09
C LYS A 611 -17.31 0.62 4.26
N VAL A 612 -16.74 -0.58 4.45
CA VAL A 612 -15.30 -0.73 4.63
C VAL A 612 -14.63 -0.76 3.27
N ASP A 613 -14.10 0.38 2.86
CA ASP A 613 -13.24 0.45 1.69
C ASP A 613 -11.88 -0.13 2.08
N LEU A 614 -11.57 -1.33 1.58
CA LEU A 614 -10.29 -2.01 1.81
C LEU A 614 -9.18 -1.48 0.90
N SER A 615 -9.47 -0.47 0.07
CA SER A 615 -8.67 -0.18 -1.12
C SER A 615 -7.52 0.81 -0.95
N ASP A 616 -7.41 1.66 0.09
CA ASP A 616 -6.42 2.77 -0.01
C ASP A 616 -5.82 3.36 1.30
N THR A 617 -5.41 2.56 2.28
CA THR A 617 -4.54 3.09 3.36
C THR A 617 -3.57 2.03 3.87
N GLU A 618 -2.36 2.45 4.29
CA GLU A 618 -1.32 1.66 4.97
C GLU A 618 -1.84 0.97 6.25
N MET A 619 -2.69 -0.06 6.09
CA MET A 619 -3.20 -0.84 7.20
C MET A 619 -2.14 -1.85 7.62
N SER A 620 -1.77 -1.85 8.91
CA SER A 620 -0.84 -2.82 9.48
C SER A 620 -1.34 -4.26 9.27
N VAL A 621 -0.41 -5.20 9.11
CA VAL A 621 -0.72 -6.63 8.88
C VAL A 621 -1.63 -7.20 9.99
N PRO A 622 -1.42 -6.91 11.29
CA PRO A 622 -2.33 -7.35 12.35
C PRO A 622 -3.78 -6.87 12.16
N LYS A 623 -3.97 -5.61 11.74
CA LYS A 623 -5.30 -5.05 11.50
C LYS A 623 -5.99 -5.69 10.30
N LYS A 624 -5.24 -5.98 9.23
CA LYS A 624 -5.75 -6.76 8.09
C LYS A 624 -6.21 -8.16 8.52
N ARG A 625 -5.42 -8.86 9.34
CA ARG A 625 -5.79 -10.19 9.88
C ARG A 625 -7.04 -10.11 10.77
N ALA A 626 -7.17 -9.07 11.60
CA ALA A 626 -8.34 -8.90 12.47
C ALA A 626 -9.62 -8.63 11.67
N ILE A 627 -9.56 -7.73 10.67
CA ILE A 627 -10.72 -7.42 9.82
C ILE A 627 -11.15 -8.62 8.99
N ALA A 628 -10.21 -9.45 8.53
CA ALA A 628 -10.54 -10.68 7.80
C ALA A 628 -11.42 -11.65 8.62
N ARG A 629 -11.40 -11.57 9.96
CA ARG A 629 -12.27 -12.36 10.85
C ARG A 629 -13.66 -11.75 11.05
N TYR A 630 -13.85 -10.48 10.70
CA TYR A 630 -15.09 -9.73 10.88
C TYR A 630 -15.95 -9.73 9.61
N ASN A 631 -16.74 -10.78 9.43
CA ASN A 631 -17.76 -10.82 8.38
C ASN A 631 -19.05 -10.09 8.81
N GLN A 632 -19.98 -9.88 7.89
CA GLN A 632 -21.26 -9.21 8.17
C GLN A 632 -22.08 -9.92 9.27
N GLN A 633 -22.00 -11.25 9.37
CA GLN A 633 -22.73 -12.01 10.38
C GLN A 633 -22.17 -11.76 11.78
N VAL A 634 -20.85 -11.87 11.96
CA VAL A 634 -20.14 -11.54 13.20
C VAL A 634 -20.45 -10.11 13.64
N ALA A 635 -20.44 -9.16 12.71
CA ALA A 635 -20.79 -7.77 13.02
C ALA A 635 -22.23 -7.61 13.54
N ARG A 636 -23.20 -8.32 12.93
CA ARG A 636 -24.60 -8.32 13.41
C ARG A 636 -24.73 -8.98 14.78
N ASP A 637 -24.08 -10.10 15.02
CA ASP A 637 -24.14 -10.80 16.31
C ASP A 637 -23.53 -9.96 17.44
N ASN A 638 -22.43 -9.27 17.15
CA ASN A 638 -21.83 -8.29 18.06
C ASN A 638 -22.78 -7.11 18.35
N LEU A 639 -23.42 -6.55 17.32
CA LEU A 639 -24.40 -5.47 17.49
C LEU A 639 -25.62 -5.93 18.30
N ASN A 640 -26.07 -7.18 18.12
CA ASN A 640 -27.16 -7.76 18.90
C ASN A 640 -26.79 -7.85 20.39
N ALA A 641 -25.58 -8.30 20.73
CA ALA A 641 -25.12 -8.35 22.12
C ALA A 641 -25.01 -6.95 22.75
N LEU A 642 -24.54 -5.96 21.98
CA LEU A 642 -24.51 -4.54 22.39
C LEU A 642 -25.93 -3.98 22.59
N SER A 643 -26.87 -4.32 21.70
CA SER A 643 -28.28 -3.92 21.75
C SER A 643 -28.96 -4.42 23.02
N LEU A 644 -28.77 -5.70 23.37
CA LEU A 644 -29.31 -6.29 24.61
C LEU A 644 -28.82 -5.59 25.88
N SER A 645 -27.60 -5.03 25.83
CA SER A 645 -26.96 -4.31 26.93
C SER A 645 -27.29 -2.81 26.94
N ALA A 646 -27.84 -2.29 25.84
CA ALA A 646 -28.06 -0.86 25.64
C ALA A 646 -29.03 -0.23 26.65
N PRO A 647 -30.15 -0.84 27.08
CA PRO A 647 -31.06 -0.21 28.05
C PRO A 647 -30.38 0.13 29.38
N LYS A 648 -29.52 -0.78 29.87
CA LYS A 648 -28.78 -0.59 31.11
C LYS A 648 -27.69 0.46 30.95
N LEU A 649 -26.91 0.38 29.86
CA LEU A 649 -25.88 1.37 29.54
C LEU A 649 -26.47 2.78 29.35
N LEU A 650 -27.58 2.92 28.62
CA LEU A 650 -28.29 4.20 28.45
C LEU A 650 -28.76 4.76 29.80
N SER A 651 -29.29 3.92 30.69
CA SER A 651 -29.68 4.36 32.03
C SER A 651 -28.50 4.88 32.85
N VAL A 652 -27.34 4.20 32.78
CA VAL A 652 -26.14 4.60 33.52
C VAL A 652 -25.54 5.87 32.93
N LEU A 653 -25.31 5.90 31.61
CA LEU A 653 -24.73 7.03 30.90
C LEU A 653 -25.59 8.29 31.05
N SER A 654 -26.92 8.19 30.91
CA SER A 654 -27.81 9.33 31.13
C SER A 654 -27.80 9.80 32.60
N GLY A 655 -27.72 8.87 33.56
CA GLY A 655 -27.59 9.19 34.98
C GLY A 655 -26.28 9.93 35.31
N VAL A 656 -25.16 9.48 34.75
CA VAL A 656 -23.84 10.11 34.91
C VAL A 656 -23.81 11.47 34.19
N PHE A 657 -24.35 11.55 32.98
CA PHE A 657 -24.45 12.79 32.21
C PHE A 657 -25.16 13.90 33.00
N ARG A 658 -26.27 13.57 33.69
CA ARG A 658 -27.00 14.52 34.56
C ARG A 658 -26.20 15.02 35.76
N LYS A 659 -25.23 14.24 36.25
CA LYS A 659 -24.38 14.62 37.39
C LYS A 659 -23.05 15.27 36.96
N SER A 660 -22.70 15.15 35.69
CA SER A 660 -21.39 15.56 35.18
C SER A 660 -21.23 17.08 35.06
N SER A 661 -20.01 17.55 35.32
CA SER A 661 -19.56 18.91 35.02
C SER A 661 -19.22 19.04 33.52
N LYS A 662 -18.91 20.25 33.04
CA LYS A 662 -18.83 20.59 31.60
C LYS A 662 -17.81 19.76 30.79
N ASP A 663 -16.77 19.16 31.39
CA ASP A 663 -15.66 18.55 30.65
C ASP A 663 -15.92 17.12 30.12
N THR A 664 -16.65 16.26 30.84
CA THR A 664 -16.93 14.88 30.39
C THR A 664 -18.19 14.76 29.52
N GLY A 665 -19.03 15.79 29.50
CA GLY A 665 -20.34 15.78 28.85
C GLY A 665 -20.30 15.48 27.34
N GLY A 666 -19.27 15.91 26.62
CA GLY A 666 -19.16 15.67 25.16
C GLY A 666 -18.99 14.19 24.80
N SER A 667 -18.11 13.47 25.50
CA SER A 667 -17.86 12.03 25.26
C SER A 667 -19.09 11.17 25.60
N LEU A 668 -19.78 11.50 26.69
CA LEU A 668 -21.04 10.87 27.09
C LEU A 668 -22.14 11.13 26.04
N GLN A 669 -22.26 12.38 25.57
CA GLN A 669 -23.23 12.77 24.55
C GLN A 669 -23.06 11.93 23.27
N SER A 670 -21.83 11.83 22.77
CA SER A 670 -21.52 11.07 21.55
C SER A 670 -21.80 9.57 21.73
N THR A 671 -21.45 9.00 22.88
CA THR A 671 -21.68 7.57 23.17
C THR A 671 -23.18 7.25 23.24
N ILE A 672 -23.98 8.11 23.89
CA ILE A 672 -25.44 7.94 23.92
C ILE A 672 -26.02 8.00 22.49
N ARG A 673 -25.51 8.92 21.66
CA ARG A 673 -25.93 9.07 20.26
C ARG A 673 -25.64 7.85 19.40
N GLU A 674 -24.53 7.18 19.62
CA GLU A 674 -24.17 5.95 18.91
C GLU A 674 -24.89 4.71 19.44
N LEU A 675 -25.22 4.70 20.74
CA LEU A 675 -25.95 3.62 21.38
C LEU A 675 -27.46 3.64 21.09
N ALA A 676 -28.04 4.83 20.88
CA ALA A 676 -29.46 5.00 20.58
C ALA A 676 -29.97 4.21 19.35
N PRO A 677 -29.33 4.24 18.17
CA PRO A 677 -29.84 3.54 16.98
C PRO A 677 -29.74 2.01 17.06
N ILE A 678 -28.87 1.47 17.93
CA ILE A 678 -28.72 0.01 18.11
C ILE A 678 -29.61 -0.53 19.23
N ALA A 679 -30.12 0.33 20.11
CA ALA A 679 -31.01 -0.07 21.19
C ALA A 679 -32.43 -0.37 20.68
N ASP A 680 -33.21 -1.10 21.47
CA ASP A 680 -34.63 -1.30 21.19
C ASP A 680 -35.38 0.05 21.19
N LYS A 681 -36.20 0.28 20.15
CA LYS A 681 -36.89 1.56 19.93
C LYS A 681 -37.81 1.94 21.09
N GLU A 682 -38.49 0.98 21.72
CA GLU A 682 -39.39 1.25 22.85
C GLU A 682 -38.62 1.71 24.09
N GLU A 683 -37.45 1.13 24.35
CA GLU A 683 -36.61 1.57 25.46
C GLU A 683 -36.04 2.97 25.21
N VAL A 684 -35.52 3.27 24.00
CA VAL A 684 -35.06 4.63 23.65
C VAL A 684 -36.19 5.64 23.83
N ARG A 685 -37.40 5.31 23.36
CA ARG A 685 -38.61 6.13 23.49
C ARG A 685 -38.94 6.41 24.94
N LYS A 686 -38.88 5.40 25.81
CA LYS A 686 -39.10 5.55 27.26
C LYS A 686 -38.09 6.47 27.92
N PHE A 687 -36.80 6.36 27.58
CA PHE A 687 -35.76 7.27 28.05
C PHE A 687 -36.00 8.70 27.54
N PHE A 688 -36.33 8.85 26.26
CA PHE A 688 -36.65 10.14 25.65
C PHE A 688 -37.85 10.80 26.35
N MET A 689 -38.96 10.08 26.54
CA MET A 689 -40.16 10.59 27.22
C MET A 689 -39.90 10.95 28.69
N LYS A 690 -38.98 10.25 29.36
CA LYS A 690 -38.52 10.64 30.71
C LYS A 690 -37.74 11.95 30.67
N THR A 691 -36.82 12.10 29.72
CA THR A 691 -36.04 13.33 29.50
C THR A 691 -36.95 14.51 29.13
N MET A 692 -37.91 14.31 28.24
CA MET A 692 -38.87 15.34 27.81
C MET A 692 -39.80 15.79 28.94
N ARG A 693 -40.31 14.87 29.78
CA ARG A 693 -41.10 15.22 30.97
C ARG A 693 -40.32 16.10 31.94
N GLU A 694 -39.06 15.75 32.18
CA GLU A 694 -38.18 16.55 33.03
C GLU A 694 -37.87 17.91 32.38
N LEU A 695 -37.59 17.94 31.08
CA LEU A 695 -37.36 19.18 30.33
C LEU A 695 -38.56 20.12 30.44
N LEU A 696 -39.77 19.62 30.20
CA LEU A 696 -41.00 20.40 30.34
C LEU A 696 -41.21 20.90 31.78
N LYS A 697 -40.87 20.09 32.78
CA LYS A 697 -40.92 20.49 34.20
C LYS A 697 -39.96 21.65 34.47
N VAL A 698 -38.69 21.51 34.09
CA VAL A 698 -37.66 22.54 34.29
C VAL A 698 -37.99 23.83 33.51
N THR A 699 -38.51 23.71 32.29
CA THR A 699 -38.95 24.88 31.49
C THR A 699 -40.12 25.61 32.16
N ARG A 700 -41.09 24.88 32.74
CA ARG A 700 -42.20 25.50 33.49
C ARG A 700 -41.72 26.18 34.78
N GLU A 701 -40.75 25.59 35.46
CA GLU A 701 -40.14 26.18 36.67
C GLU A 701 -39.37 27.47 36.32
N SER A 702 -38.61 27.48 35.22
CA SER A 702 -37.95 28.68 34.68
C SER A 702 -38.95 29.79 34.37
N GLY A 703 -40.00 29.48 33.60
CA GLY A 703 -41.01 30.49 33.23
C GLY A 703 -41.85 31.00 34.42
N LYS A 704 -41.93 30.25 35.53
CA LYS A 704 -42.54 30.74 36.79
C LYS A 704 -41.60 31.67 37.54
N ALA A 705 -40.29 31.36 37.57
CA ALA A 705 -39.28 32.23 38.17
C ALA A 705 -39.20 33.60 37.44
N GLU A 706 -39.26 33.58 36.11
CA GLU A 706 -39.30 34.79 35.27
C GLU A 706 -40.57 35.64 35.53
N LYS A 707 -41.75 35.02 35.63
CA LYS A 707 -43.01 35.72 35.94
C LYS A 707 -43.08 36.27 37.37
N ALA A 708 -42.41 35.62 38.32
CA ALA A 708 -42.31 36.12 39.69
C ALA A 708 -41.45 37.40 39.76
N LYS A 709 -40.43 37.52 38.91
CA LYS A 709 -39.60 38.73 38.80
C LYS A 709 -40.32 39.92 38.17
N SER A 710 -41.18 39.70 37.17
CA SER A 710 -41.96 40.79 36.58
C SER A 710 -43.07 41.33 37.50
N SER A 711 -43.43 40.57 38.54
CA SER A 711 -44.50 40.92 39.49
C SER A 711 -43.98 41.57 40.79
N ASN A 712 -42.74 41.25 41.22
CA ASN A 712 -42.11 41.83 42.42
C ASN A 712 -40.82 42.57 42.04
N SER A 713 -40.98 43.83 41.63
CA SER A 713 -39.89 44.80 41.53
C SER A 713 -39.38 45.14 42.94
N MET A 714 -38.38 44.37 43.41
CA MET A 714 -37.41 44.63 44.50
C MET A 714 -37.16 43.36 45.33
N GLN A 715 -36.40 42.39 44.81
CA GLN A 715 -35.50 41.57 45.64
C GLN A 715 -34.27 41.18 44.81
N ILE A 716 -33.11 41.65 45.27
CA ILE A 716 -31.76 41.26 44.84
C ILE A 716 -31.34 40.19 45.84
N ASP A 717 -31.17 38.93 45.38
CA ASP A 717 -30.15 37.98 45.90
C ASP A 717 -30.26 36.52 45.39
N ASP A 718 -31.09 36.19 44.39
CA ASP A 718 -31.26 34.77 43.97
C ASP A 718 -30.81 34.44 42.52
N SER A 719 -29.72 35.05 42.03
CA SER A 719 -29.15 34.78 40.68
C SER A 719 -28.49 33.38 40.53
N SER A 720 -28.26 32.69 41.64
CA SER A 720 -27.66 31.34 41.66
C SER A 720 -28.64 30.23 41.26
N SER A 721 -29.94 30.42 41.51
CA SER A 721 -30.97 29.41 41.22
C SER A 721 -31.34 29.37 39.73
N GLU A 722 -31.49 30.53 39.07
CA GLU A 722 -31.76 30.64 37.64
C GLU A 722 -30.64 30.10 36.75
N SER A 723 -29.39 30.46 37.05
CA SER A 723 -28.23 29.93 36.33
C SER A 723 -28.10 28.41 36.45
N SER A 724 -28.61 27.83 37.54
CA SER A 724 -28.67 26.38 37.73
C SER A 724 -29.81 25.72 36.93
N LEU A 725 -30.96 26.39 36.77
CA LEU A 725 -32.11 25.91 36.00
C LEU A 725 -31.85 25.97 34.49
N SER A 726 -31.26 27.05 34.00
CA SER A 726 -30.86 27.19 32.60
C SER A 726 -29.78 26.19 32.22
N LEU A 727 -28.82 25.92 33.11
CA LEU A 727 -27.81 24.87 32.89
C LEU A 727 -28.46 23.47 32.81
N LYS A 728 -29.40 23.16 33.71
CA LYS A 728 -30.16 21.89 33.67
C LYS A 728 -31.00 21.77 32.40
N ARG A 729 -31.68 22.84 31.99
CA ARG A 729 -32.48 22.92 30.76
C ARG A 729 -31.59 22.68 29.51
N ALA A 730 -30.41 23.31 29.46
CA ALA A 730 -29.41 23.09 28.42
C ALA A 730 -28.90 21.64 28.36
N GLN A 731 -28.63 21.01 29.50
CA GLN A 731 -28.21 19.60 29.59
C GLN A 731 -29.32 18.67 29.10
N LEU A 732 -30.58 18.92 29.44
CA LEU A 732 -31.70 18.10 29.00
C LEU A 732 -31.92 18.18 27.48
N PHE A 733 -31.69 19.35 26.86
CA PHE A 733 -31.65 19.45 25.39
C PHE A 733 -30.52 18.63 24.78
N ASP A 734 -29.30 18.70 25.33
CA ASP A 734 -28.17 17.88 24.85
C ASP A 734 -28.43 16.37 25.01
N LEU A 735 -29.10 15.94 26.09
CA LEU A 735 -29.48 14.55 26.29
C LEU A 735 -30.59 14.12 25.33
N ALA A 736 -31.61 14.95 25.13
CA ALA A 736 -32.72 14.65 24.23
C ALA A 736 -32.24 14.47 22.78
N VAL A 737 -31.39 15.36 22.29
CA VAL A 737 -30.83 15.24 20.92
C VAL A 737 -29.88 14.06 20.76
N SER A 738 -29.25 13.60 21.85
CA SER A 738 -28.42 12.39 21.78
C SER A 738 -29.25 11.15 21.54
N LEU A 739 -30.53 11.13 21.92
CA LEU A 739 -31.40 9.97 21.70
C LEU A 739 -32.01 9.98 20.28
N LEU A 740 -31.87 11.08 19.54
CA LEU A 740 -32.52 11.32 18.25
C LEU A 740 -32.35 10.18 17.23
N PRO A 741 -31.15 9.60 17.01
CA PRO A 741 -31.00 8.59 15.95
C PRO A 741 -31.77 7.28 16.18
N GLY A 742 -32.25 7.05 17.42
CA GLY A 742 -33.07 5.89 17.77
C GLY A 742 -34.58 6.18 17.81
N LEU A 743 -35.01 7.40 17.46
CA LEU A 743 -36.42 7.83 17.51
C LEU A 743 -37.12 7.73 16.16
N ASP A 744 -38.45 7.71 16.20
CA ASP A 744 -39.32 7.81 15.02
C ASP A 744 -39.69 9.28 14.72
N ALA A 745 -40.48 9.47 13.66
CA ALA A 745 -40.93 10.80 13.24
C ALA A 745 -41.83 11.49 14.29
N GLU A 746 -42.64 10.74 15.05
CA GLU A 746 -43.54 11.31 16.07
C GLU A 746 -42.74 11.94 17.21
N HIS A 747 -41.75 11.21 17.73
CA HIS A 747 -40.92 11.70 18.84
C HIS A 747 -39.95 12.80 18.37
N THR A 748 -39.53 12.77 17.10
CA THR A 748 -38.78 13.88 16.48
C THR A 748 -39.63 15.17 16.44
N ASN A 749 -40.91 15.07 16.08
CA ASN A 749 -41.83 16.21 16.13
C ASN A 749 -42.06 16.72 17.56
N ALA A 750 -42.14 15.81 18.54
CA ALA A 750 -42.24 16.19 19.95
C ALA A 750 -41.01 16.95 20.44
N LEU A 751 -39.80 16.54 20.02
CA LEU A 751 -38.57 17.28 20.30
C LEU A 751 -38.59 18.67 19.64
N PHE A 752 -39.01 18.74 18.37
CA PHE A 752 -39.16 20.00 17.66
C PHE A 752 -40.12 20.96 18.37
N GLY A 753 -41.30 20.49 18.78
CA GLY A 753 -42.27 21.31 19.51
C GLY A 753 -41.76 21.83 20.86
N ALA A 754 -40.81 21.12 21.51
CA ALA A 754 -40.19 21.60 22.75
C ALA A 754 -39.09 22.64 22.50
N ILE A 755 -38.39 22.59 21.36
CA ILE A 755 -37.35 23.57 21.02
C ILE A 755 -37.91 24.81 20.32
N GLU A 756 -39.06 24.71 19.64
CA GLU A 756 -39.70 25.81 18.91
C GLU A 756 -39.79 27.12 19.72
N PRO A 757 -40.36 27.14 20.94
CA PRO A 757 -40.35 28.35 21.78
C PRO A 757 -38.94 28.72 22.26
N ALA A 758 -38.04 27.75 22.43
CA ALA A 758 -36.68 27.97 22.91
C ALA A 758 -35.76 28.63 21.86
N LEU A 759 -36.16 28.68 20.58
CA LEU A 759 -35.44 29.39 19.52
C LEU A 759 -35.51 30.92 19.65
N MET A 760 -36.49 31.42 20.41
CA MET A 760 -36.71 32.84 20.72
C MET A 760 -36.58 33.13 22.23
N ASP A 761 -35.88 32.25 22.96
CA ASP A 761 -35.66 32.41 24.40
C ASP A 761 -34.70 33.57 24.69
N ASP A 762 -34.98 34.34 25.75
CA ASP A 762 -34.14 35.46 26.19
C ASP A 762 -32.75 35.00 26.65
N GLU A 763 -32.63 33.75 27.12
CA GLU A 763 -31.35 33.17 27.52
C GLU A 763 -30.55 32.65 26.30
N GLY A 764 -29.50 33.38 25.94
CA GLY A 764 -28.62 33.00 24.82
C GLY A 764 -27.97 31.61 24.92
N LEU A 765 -27.84 31.02 26.12
CA LEU A 765 -27.38 29.63 26.29
C LEU A 765 -28.41 28.63 25.77
N ILE A 766 -29.69 28.86 26.06
CA ILE A 766 -30.79 27.98 25.73
C ILE A 766 -31.12 28.09 24.26
N GLN A 767 -31.18 29.32 23.74
CA GLN A 767 -31.31 29.57 22.32
C GLN A 767 -30.20 28.86 21.53
N LYS A 768 -28.94 28.96 21.98
CA LYS A 768 -27.80 28.24 21.37
C LYS A 768 -28.00 26.73 21.36
N LYS A 769 -28.56 26.13 22.42
CA LYS A 769 -28.84 24.69 22.48
C LYS A 769 -30.02 24.32 21.57
N ALA A 770 -31.09 25.10 21.55
CA ALA A 770 -32.23 24.88 20.67
C ALA A 770 -31.82 24.86 19.19
N TYR A 771 -31.02 25.83 18.74
CA TYR A 771 -30.48 25.83 17.37
C TYR A 771 -29.52 24.66 17.11
N LYS A 772 -28.72 24.23 18.09
CA LYS A 772 -27.89 23.01 17.96
C LYS A 772 -28.77 21.77 17.79
N VAL A 773 -29.87 21.65 18.55
CA VAL A 773 -30.80 20.51 18.41
C VAL A 773 -31.46 20.55 17.04
N LEU A 774 -31.94 21.72 16.62
CA LEU A 774 -32.56 21.89 15.31
C LEU A 774 -31.60 21.52 14.17
N SER A 775 -30.35 22.00 14.20
CA SER A 775 -29.39 21.70 13.12
C SER A 775 -29.09 20.21 13.00
N ILE A 776 -29.13 19.47 14.12
CA ILE A 776 -28.97 18.01 14.11
C ILE A 776 -30.23 17.33 13.54
N ILE A 777 -31.43 17.74 13.93
CA ILE A 777 -32.69 17.22 13.36
C ILE A 777 -32.72 17.42 11.84
N LEU A 778 -32.39 18.62 11.37
CA LEU A 778 -32.36 18.93 9.94
C LEU A 778 -31.35 18.04 9.20
N ARG A 779 -30.17 17.80 9.76
CA ARG A 779 -29.16 16.96 9.10
C ARG A 779 -29.49 15.47 9.05
N GLU A 780 -30.22 14.96 10.05
CA GLU A 780 -30.47 13.51 10.20
C GLU A 780 -31.81 13.05 9.63
N SER A 781 -32.76 13.96 9.39
CA SER A 781 -34.13 13.64 9.01
C SER A 781 -34.58 14.44 7.79
N ASP A 782 -34.20 14.01 6.59
CA ASP A 782 -34.66 14.62 5.34
C ASP A 782 -36.20 14.66 5.26
N GLU A 783 -36.87 13.59 5.70
CA GLU A 783 -38.34 13.51 5.76
C GLU A 783 -38.95 14.59 6.67
N PHE A 784 -38.29 14.92 7.79
CA PHE A 784 -38.74 15.97 8.69
C PHE A 784 -38.62 17.34 8.03
N ILE A 785 -37.50 17.61 7.34
CA ILE A 785 -37.32 18.86 6.60
C ILE A 785 -38.44 18.99 5.58
N SER A 786 -38.62 18.01 4.69
CA SER A 786 -39.61 18.09 3.61
C SER A 786 -41.04 18.33 4.11
N ARG A 787 -41.42 17.74 5.25
CA ARG A 787 -42.75 17.93 5.86
C ARG A 787 -42.92 19.29 6.52
N SER A 788 -41.84 19.87 7.05
CA SER A 788 -41.89 21.08 7.88
C SER A 788 -41.27 22.31 7.21
N THR A 789 -40.87 22.24 5.94
CA THR A 789 -40.13 23.29 5.22
C THR A 789 -40.76 24.68 5.39
N GLU A 790 -42.04 24.85 5.05
CA GLU A 790 -42.71 26.17 5.12
C GLU A 790 -42.75 26.72 6.56
N LYS A 791 -43.02 25.85 7.54
CA LYS A 791 -43.03 26.22 8.95
C LYS A 791 -41.63 26.65 9.41
N LEU A 792 -40.59 25.94 8.98
CA LEU A 792 -39.19 26.23 9.32
C LEU A 792 -38.71 27.53 8.68
N LEU A 793 -39.06 27.80 7.41
CA LEU A 793 -38.72 29.05 6.72
C LEU A 793 -39.29 30.26 7.47
N ASN A 794 -40.60 30.23 7.79
CA ASN A 794 -41.25 31.30 8.55
C ASN A 794 -40.64 31.46 9.94
N LEU A 795 -40.43 30.36 10.67
CA LEU A 795 -39.86 30.38 12.01
C LEU A 795 -38.43 30.95 12.03
N MET A 796 -37.61 30.65 11.02
CA MET A 796 -36.26 31.23 10.92
C MET A 796 -36.32 32.74 10.71
N ILE A 797 -37.24 33.25 9.89
CA ILE A 797 -37.43 34.69 9.67
C ILE A 797 -37.97 35.38 10.93
N GLU A 798 -39.00 34.81 11.55
CA GLU A 798 -39.61 35.33 12.79
C GLU A 798 -38.64 35.38 13.97
N ALA A 799 -37.75 34.39 14.09
CA ALA A 799 -36.77 34.32 15.17
C ALA A 799 -35.54 35.23 14.96
N LEU A 800 -35.38 35.87 13.79
CA LEU A 800 -34.22 36.72 13.48
C LEU A 800 -34.03 37.90 14.47
N PRO A 801 -35.09 38.67 14.87
CA PRO A 801 -34.94 39.80 15.78
C PRO A 801 -34.52 39.39 17.20
N ALA A 802 -34.88 38.18 17.63
CA ALA A 802 -34.58 37.64 18.95
C ALA A 802 -33.22 36.90 19.01
N ASN A 803 -32.43 36.91 17.94
CA ASN A 803 -31.24 36.08 17.81
C ASN A 803 -30.05 36.60 18.62
N HIS A 804 -29.68 35.89 19.68
CA HIS A 804 -28.53 36.18 20.51
C HIS A 804 -27.21 35.78 19.82
N PHE A 805 -26.16 36.58 19.99
CA PHE A 805 -24.85 36.36 19.36
C PHE A 805 -24.21 34.99 19.67
N SER A 806 -24.55 34.39 20.82
CA SER A 806 -24.07 33.06 21.22
C SER A 806 -24.69 31.91 20.42
N ALA A 807 -25.85 32.12 19.82
CA ALA A 807 -26.61 31.13 19.06
C ALA A 807 -26.35 31.19 17.54
N LYS A 808 -25.91 32.36 17.04
CA LYS A 808 -25.65 32.63 15.61
C LYS A 808 -24.97 31.49 14.87
N ARG A 809 -23.88 30.91 15.40
CA ARG A 809 -23.16 29.81 14.73
C ARG A 809 -24.08 28.63 14.39
N TYR A 810 -24.87 28.13 15.35
CA TYR A 810 -25.73 26.97 15.10
C TYR A 810 -26.97 27.34 14.28
N ARG A 811 -27.43 28.59 14.37
CA ARG A 811 -28.47 29.10 13.48
C ARG A 811 -28.00 29.07 12.02
N LEU A 812 -26.77 29.50 11.73
CA LEU A 812 -26.20 29.39 10.38
C LEU A 812 -26.16 27.94 9.86
N ASP A 813 -25.88 26.96 10.74
CA ASP A 813 -25.95 25.53 10.38
C ASP A 813 -27.40 25.10 10.00
N CYS A 814 -28.41 25.64 10.67
CA CYS A 814 -29.81 25.41 10.28
C CYS A 814 -30.13 26.04 8.93
N LEU A 815 -29.70 27.30 8.70
CA LEU A 815 -29.92 28.00 7.44
C LEU A 815 -29.30 27.25 6.27
N TYR A 816 -28.06 26.77 6.44
CA TYR A 816 -27.38 25.92 5.46
C TYR A 816 -28.23 24.72 5.04
N SER A 817 -28.71 23.96 6.03
CA SER A 817 -29.49 22.74 5.78
C SER A 817 -30.79 23.04 5.01
N LEU A 818 -31.45 24.16 5.35
CA LEU A 818 -32.65 24.62 4.65
C LEU A 818 -32.35 25.11 3.22
N ILE A 819 -31.28 25.89 3.03
CA ILE A 819 -30.88 26.37 1.70
C ILE A 819 -30.59 25.19 0.78
N VAL A 820 -29.78 24.23 1.24
CA VAL A 820 -29.43 23.03 0.46
C VAL A 820 -30.65 22.17 0.16
N HIS A 821 -31.60 22.06 1.09
CA HIS A 821 -32.83 21.30 0.83
C HIS A 821 -33.72 22.00 -0.21
N VAL A 822 -33.98 23.30 -0.04
CA VAL A 822 -34.88 24.06 -0.91
C VAL A 822 -34.31 24.25 -2.32
N THR A 823 -32.99 24.31 -2.48
CA THR A 823 -32.34 24.44 -3.80
C THR A 823 -32.36 23.16 -4.66
N LYS A 824 -32.77 22.01 -4.10
CA LYS A 824 -32.95 20.76 -4.85
C LYS A 824 -34.28 20.71 -5.62
N ASP A 825 -35.31 21.39 -5.12
CA ASP A 825 -36.62 21.50 -5.77
C ASP A 825 -36.72 22.83 -6.54
N ASP A 826 -37.57 22.93 -7.58
CA ASP A 826 -37.82 24.21 -8.27
C ASP A 826 -38.56 25.16 -7.30
N PRO A 827 -37.88 26.17 -6.72
CA PRO A 827 -38.40 26.83 -5.53
C PRO A 827 -39.48 27.84 -5.93
N GLU A 828 -40.67 27.79 -5.31
CA GLU A 828 -41.67 28.86 -5.45
C GLU A 828 -41.07 30.25 -5.11
N GLN A 829 -41.64 31.33 -5.64
CA GLN A 829 -41.10 32.70 -5.45
C GLN A 829 -40.86 33.04 -3.97
N ARG A 830 -41.77 32.64 -3.06
CA ARG A 830 -41.62 32.88 -1.61
C ARG A 830 -40.41 32.18 -1.00
N ARG A 831 -40.07 30.99 -1.51
CA ARG A 831 -38.89 30.22 -1.06
C ARG A 831 -37.61 30.89 -1.54
N ARG A 832 -37.60 31.47 -2.74
CA ARG A 832 -36.47 32.27 -3.26
C ARG A 832 -36.22 33.51 -2.42
N ASP A 833 -37.28 34.21 -2.02
CA ASP A 833 -37.17 35.41 -1.18
C ASP A 833 -36.60 35.04 0.20
N SER A 834 -37.04 33.91 0.77
CA SER A 834 -36.53 33.38 2.04
C SER A 834 -35.05 32.99 1.96
N ILE A 835 -34.63 32.29 0.89
CA ILE A 835 -33.22 31.95 0.65
C ILE A 835 -32.37 33.22 0.53
N THR A 836 -32.85 34.24 -0.18
CA THR A 836 -32.12 35.51 -0.35
C THR A 836 -31.90 36.20 1.00
N SER A 837 -32.92 36.18 1.88
CA SER A 837 -32.80 36.68 3.25
C SER A 837 -31.76 35.90 4.06
N PHE A 838 -31.77 34.56 4.00
CA PHE A 838 -30.80 33.72 4.73
C PHE A 838 -29.38 33.88 4.20
N MET A 839 -29.22 34.00 2.88
CA MET A 839 -27.93 34.28 2.25
C MET A 839 -27.38 35.64 2.68
N THR A 840 -28.25 36.64 2.79
CA THR A 840 -27.87 37.95 3.35
C THR A 840 -27.40 37.80 4.80
N GLU A 841 -28.10 37.02 5.63
CA GLU A 841 -27.68 36.74 7.01
C GLU A 841 -26.30 36.06 7.07
N ILE A 842 -26.03 35.06 6.21
CA ILE A 842 -24.72 34.39 6.13
C ILE A 842 -23.61 35.36 5.70
N LEU A 843 -23.87 36.23 4.71
CA LEU A 843 -22.91 37.23 4.25
C LEU A 843 -22.61 38.28 5.33
N LEU A 844 -23.62 38.72 6.08
CA LEU A 844 -23.42 39.59 7.24
C LEU A 844 -22.60 38.89 8.32
N ALA A 845 -22.79 37.58 8.52
CA ALA A 845 -22.02 36.81 9.47
C ALA A 845 -20.51 36.74 9.16
N LEU A 846 -20.08 37.06 7.94
CA LEU A 846 -18.66 37.21 7.58
C LEU A 846 -18.00 38.39 8.30
N LYS A 847 -18.77 39.37 8.77
CA LYS A 847 -18.28 40.55 9.51
C LYS A 847 -18.43 40.43 11.03
N GLU A 848 -18.89 39.28 11.53
CA GLU A 848 -19.09 39.06 12.97
C GLU A 848 -17.78 39.16 13.77
N PRO A 849 -17.79 39.76 14.98
CA PRO A 849 -16.60 39.81 15.83
C PRO A 849 -16.16 38.42 16.29
N ASN A 850 -17.11 37.49 16.48
CA ASN A 850 -16.81 36.13 16.91
C ASN A 850 -16.14 35.32 15.78
N LYS A 851 -14.83 35.06 15.93
CA LYS A 851 -14.02 34.29 14.97
C LYS A 851 -14.63 32.93 14.60
N LYS A 852 -15.26 32.21 15.54
CA LYS A 852 -15.84 30.88 15.26
C LYS A 852 -17.09 30.99 14.38
N THR A 853 -17.91 32.02 14.57
CA THR A 853 -19.10 32.26 13.73
C THR A 853 -18.68 32.72 12.34
N ARG A 854 -17.73 33.66 12.27
CA ARG A 854 -17.19 34.18 11.01
C ARG A 854 -16.55 33.09 10.14
N ASN A 855 -15.69 32.25 10.72
CA ASN A 855 -15.09 31.13 10.00
C ASN A 855 -16.15 30.14 9.50
N ARG A 856 -17.18 29.85 10.32
CA ARG A 856 -18.27 28.97 9.89
C ARG A 856 -19.05 29.55 8.72
N ALA A 857 -19.31 30.86 8.70
CA ALA A 857 -19.96 31.52 7.57
C ALA A 857 -19.16 31.37 6.27
N TYR A 858 -17.82 31.52 6.32
CA TYR A 858 -16.96 31.25 5.15
C TYR A 858 -17.07 29.79 4.68
N GLU A 859 -16.97 28.82 5.59
CA GLU A 859 -17.13 27.40 5.27
C GLU A 859 -18.49 27.10 4.65
N LEU A 860 -19.56 27.71 5.16
CA LEU A 860 -20.91 27.50 4.67
C LEU A 860 -21.07 27.99 3.23
N LEU A 861 -20.50 29.13 2.85
CA LEU A 861 -20.54 29.59 1.46
C LEU A 861 -19.86 28.60 0.50
N VAL A 862 -18.73 28.04 0.90
CA VAL A 862 -18.04 27.00 0.13
C VAL A 862 -18.89 25.73 0.05
N GLN A 863 -19.48 25.30 1.17
CA GLN A 863 -20.34 24.12 1.22
C GLN A 863 -21.62 24.27 0.39
N ILE A 864 -22.22 25.46 0.36
CA ILE A 864 -23.39 25.77 -0.49
C ILE A 864 -22.97 25.75 -1.95
N GLY A 865 -21.83 26.36 -2.29
CA GLY A 865 -21.29 26.33 -3.66
C GLY A 865 -21.07 24.90 -4.17
N HIS A 866 -20.44 24.03 -3.37
CA HIS A 866 -20.30 22.62 -3.71
C HIS A 866 -21.66 21.93 -3.89
N ALA A 867 -22.61 22.14 -2.97
CA ALA A 867 -23.95 21.56 -3.06
C ALA A 867 -24.73 22.03 -4.32
N CYS A 868 -24.59 23.30 -4.70
CA CYS A 868 -25.22 23.84 -5.92
C CYS A 868 -24.63 23.25 -7.21
N GLY A 869 -23.35 22.87 -7.21
CA GLY A 869 -22.64 22.32 -8.38
C GLY A 869 -22.57 20.78 -8.45
N ASP A 870 -22.97 20.07 -7.39
CA ASP A 870 -22.91 18.61 -7.31
C ASP A 870 -24.09 17.96 -8.05
N GLU A 871 -23.86 17.54 -9.29
CA GLU A 871 -24.87 16.92 -10.17
C GLU A 871 -25.45 15.61 -9.57
N GLU A 872 -24.67 14.86 -8.78
CA GLU A 872 -25.15 13.61 -8.14
C GLU A 872 -26.12 13.86 -6.99
N ARG A 873 -26.06 15.04 -6.36
CA ARG A 873 -26.94 15.46 -5.25
C ARG A 873 -28.07 16.40 -5.68
N GLY A 874 -28.30 16.52 -6.98
CA GLY A 874 -29.38 17.33 -7.57
C GLY A 874 -28.99 18.79 -7.87
N GLY A 875 -27.70 19.14 -7.79
CA GLY A 875 -27.17 20.45 -8.19
C GLY A 875 -27.17 20.63 -9.72
N ARG A 876 -27.10 21.90 -10.16
CA ARG A 876 -27.02 22.28 -11.59
C ARG A 876 -26.10 23.48 -11.77
N LYS A 877 -25.46 23.59 -12.94
CA LYS A 877 -24.58 24.72 -13.25
C LYS A 877 -25.30 26.07 -13.17
N GLU A 878 -26.60 26.13 -13.52
CA GLU A 878 -27.39 27.36 -13.37
C GLU A 878 -27.54 27.79 -11.91
N ASN A 879 -27.74 26.83 -11.00
CA ASN A 879 -27.85 27.10 -9.55
C ASN A 879 -26.53 27.66 -9.00
N LEU A 880 -25.40 27.14 -9.47
CA LEU A 880 -24.09 27.64 -9.10
C LEU A 880 -23.83 29.06 -9.62
N HIS A 881 -24.24 29.38 -10.85
CA HIS A 881 -24.15 30.73 -11.40
C HIS A 881 -25.04 31.73 -10.64
N GLN A 882 -26.28 31.34 -10.32
CA GLN A 882 -27.17 32.15 -9.49
C GLN A 882 -26.60 32.38 -8.09
N PHE A 883 -26.03 31.34 -7.47
CA PHE A 883 -25.34 31.44 -6.19
C PHE A 883 -24.17 32.43 -6.24
N PHE A 884 -23.28 32.33 -7.24
CA PHE A 884 -22.17 33.28 -7.39
C PHE A 884 -22.65 34.70 -7.63
N THR A 885 -23.74 34.89 -8.38
CA THR A 885 -24.35 36.20 -8.61
C THR A 885 -24.88 36.80 -7.30
N MET A 886 -25.54 36.00 -6.47
CA MET A 886 -26.07 36.40 -5.17
C MET A 886 -24.94 36.75 -4.17
N VAL A 887 -23.88 35.95 -4.13
CA VAL A 887 -22.71 36.21 -3.29
C VAL A 887 -21.97 37.47 -3.75
N ALA A 888 -21.72 37.61 -5.06
CA ALA A 888 -21.08 38.81 -5.62
C ALA A 888 -21.90 40.07 -5.34
N GLY A 889 -23.22 40.02 -5.54
CA GLY A 889 -24.14 41.12 -5.24
C GLY A 889 -24.17 41.48 -3.75
N GLY A 890 -24.15 40.49 -2.86
CA GLY A 890 -24.14 40.75 -1.41
C GLY A 890 -22.79 41.22 -0.86
N ILE A 891 -21.67 40.88 -1.51
CA ILE A 891 -20.34 41.42 -1.17
C ILE A 891 -20.16 42.84 -1.73
N ALA A 892 -20.70 43.12 -2.92
CA ALA A 892 -20.64 44.42 -3.59
C ALA A 892 -21.66 45.44 -3.08
N GLY A 893 -22.64 45.01 -2.27
CA GLY A 893 -23.64 45.89 -1.66
C GLY A 893 -23.03 46.85 -0.64
N ASP A 894 -23.26 48.15 -0.85
CA ASP A 894 -22.77 49.26 0.00
C ASP A 894 -23.51 49.41 1.34
N THR A 895 -24.40 48.49 1.73
CA THR A 895 -25.12 48.59 3.01
C THR A 895 -24.17 48.37 4.20
N PRO A 896 -23.97 49.38 5.07
CA PRO A 896 -23.19 49.24 6.29
C PRO A 896 -24.16 48.95 7.43
N HIS A 897 -24.52 47.69 7.68
CA HIS A 897 -25.24 47.32 8.89
C HIS A 897 -24.66 46.05 9.50
#